data_AF-A0A1X2BH08-F1
#
_entry.id   AF-A0A1X2BH08-F1
#
_cell.length_a   1.000
_cell.length_b   1.000
_cell.length_c   1.000
_cell.angle_alpha   90.00
_cell.angle_beta   90.00
_cell.angle_gamma   90.00
#
_symmetry.space_group_name_H-M   'P 1'
#
loop_
_entity.id
_entity.type
_entity.pdbx_description
1 polymer ?
#
loop_
_entity_poly.entity_id
_entity_poly.type
_entity_poly.pdbx_seq_one_letter_code
_entity_poly.pdbx_strand_id
1 'polypeptide(L)'
;MSYVMAVPDLLAAATTDLQGIGSALNTANSAAAAPTAALLAAGGDDVSAAIAAVFSGYALDYHALSTQAAAFHERFVLALAGAGRIYGAAESANAAPLQALQQDVLSLVNAPTQALLGRPLIGNGANGAAPGQAGGPGGLLYGNGGNGAAGVNPGVAGGAGGAAGLIGNGGLGGAGGAGAAGGSGGAGGWWYGNGGGGGAGGDGTAGGPGLNGHNGGAGGAGGAAGLWGSGGSGGVGGTGGSAGPTDPGKTGGVSAGSGGTGGTGGHAGWLSGAGGAGGQGGDGGSGNAANRDNYGGVGGAGGNGGGAGLFGTGGNGGAGGAGGVSGAQESAAGNGGNGGNGGAGGWLYGSAGTGGHGGVGGNAIAAGLFGGDGGAGGAGGAAGLFGDGGAAGAGGAGGESTTTGAGSGGTGGTGGGGGRLIGNGGAGGQGGVGGAQTSSAATGTAGTGGTGGTGGVAGWLYGNGGAGGAGGAGGANASSANIAGGNGGNGGNGGAAQLIGAGGIGGMAGAGGTGGNGGADGLGGVSGTGGRLYGGAPLEFSARPLIGDGADAAPGTGQAGGTGGWLYGNGGAGGSGAPGQAGGAGGAAGLIGNGGPGGAGGAGASGGAGGTGGWLYGNGGAGGSGGSGIAGLPGFNGGNGGNGGPGGAGGWWGSGGVGGNAGTGAIAGGSDGTSTGRVAGSGGNGGDGGGGGWLFGDAGAGGQGGSGGDAGTPGAGGSGGSGGSGGAAGLIGAGGAGASGGAGGSGGTVGGNGGQGGHGGHGGWLSGDAATGGQGGVGGDANLHGGSGGAGGAGGAASLFGDGAPGAAGGDGGHTTRSGPSTGGTGGAGGSGGWLVGNGGTGGQGGVGGASTLFGAGTGGAGGSGGIGGWLSGAGGAGGVGGTGGATASANGNGGNGGNGGNGGAAQVVGDGGDGGAGGSAGNNTAGGDSGVDGVSGAGGAGGLLNGAPGTGG
;
A
#
# COMPACT_ATOMS: atom_id res chain seq x y z
N MET A 1 -2.21 -39.41 -39.65
CA MET A 1 -1.56 -39.77 -38.37
C MET A 1 -2.39 -39.12 -37.29
N SER A 2 -3.06 -39.91 -36.44
CA SER A 2 -3.86 -39.36 -35.33
C SER A 2 -2.91 -38.82 -34.27
N TYR A 3 -3.01 -37.52 -33.97
CA TYR A 3 -2.25 -36.91 -32.88
C TYR A 3 -2.76 -37.48 -31.56
N VAL A 4 -1.85 -38.00 -30.74
CA VAL A 4 -2.13 -38.42 -29.36
C VAL A 4 -1.72 -37.24 -28.48
N MET A 5 -2.69 -36.62 -27.81
CA MET A 5 -2.47 -35.63 -26.75
C MET A 5 -2.44 -36.37 -25.42
N ALA A 6 -1.36 -36.23 -24.65
CA ALA A 6 -1.23 -36.80 -23.31
C ALA A 6 -0.83 -35.67 -22.38
N VAL A 7 -1.58 -35.45 -21.30
CA VAL A 7 -1.30 -34.41 -20.30
C VAL A 7 -0.55 -35.07 -19.13
N PRO A 8 0.77 -34.87 -18.99
CA PRO A 8 1.60 -35.62 -18.03
C PRO A 8 1.16 -35.44 -16.57
N ASP A 9 0.71 -34.24 -16.23
CA ASP A 9 0.26 -33.89 -14.88
C ASP A 9 -1.06 -34.61 -14.52
N LEU A 10 -1.97 -34.78 -15.48
CA LEU A 10 -3.19 -35.58 -15.28
C LEU A 10 -2.87 -37.06 -15.13
N LEU A 11 -1.85 -37.59 -15.84
CA LEU A 11 -1.41 -38.97 -15.65
C LEU A 11 -0.76 -39.19 -14.27
N ALA A 12 -0.04 -38.20 -13.75
CA ALA A 12 0.56 -38.23 -12.42
C ALA A 12 -0.49 -38.14 -11.29
N ALA A 13 -1.47 -37.26 -11.44
CA ALA A 13 -2.63 -37.15 -10.55
C ALA A 13 -3.44 -38.47 -10.54
N ALA A 14 -3.81 -38.97 -11.72
CA ALA A 14 -4.53 -40.24 -11.84
C ALA A 14 -3.75 -41.44 -11.25
N THR A 15 -2.43 -41.45 -11.36
CA THR A 15 -1.59 -42.46 -10.70
C THR A 15 -1.73 -42.40 -9.19
N THR A 16 -1.68 -41.20 -8.60
CA THR A 16 -1.81 -40.97 -7.16
C THR A 16 -3.21 -41.38 -6.66
N ASP A 17 -4.25 -41.01 -7.40
CA ASP A 17 -5.64 -41.39 -7.07
C ASP A 17 -5.84 -42.91 -7.12
N LEU A 18 -5.30 -43.57 -8.14
CA LEU A 18 -5.35 -45.02 -8.24
C LEU A 18 -4.56 -45.68 -7.11
N GLN A 19 -3.44 -45.12 -6.65
CA GLN A 19 -2.75 -45.62 -5.46
C GLN A 19 -3.62 -45.49 -4.20
N GLY A 20 -4.30 -44.36 -4.03
CA GLY A 20 -5.26 -44.14 -2.94
C GLY A 20 -6.42 -45.15 -2.97
N ILE A 21 -7.02 -45.37 -4.13
CA ILE A 21 -8.10 -46.37 -4.32
C ILE A 21 -7.61 -47.79 -3.99
N GLY A 22 -6.41 -48.15 -4.46
CA GLY A 22 -5.79 -49.45 -4.16
C GLY A 22 -5.58 -49.66 -2.66
N SER A 23 -5.10 -48.63 -1.96
CA SER A 23 -4.94 -48.64 -0.50
C SER A 23 -6.29 -48.81 0.21
N ALA A 24 -7.30 -48.02 -0.17
CA ALA A 24 -8.63 -48.07 0.44
C ALA A 24 -9.31 -49.44 0.26
N LEU A 25 -9.19 -50.04 -0.93
CA LEU A 25 -9.72 -51.38 -1.22
C LEU A 25 -9.02 -52.47 -0.41
N ASN A 26 -7.70 -52.38 -0.25
CA ASN A 26 -6.95 -53.33 0.59
C ASN A 26 -7.32 -53.21 2.08
N THR A 27 -7.48 -51.99 2.59
CA THR A 27 -7.99 -51.76 3.95
C THR A 27 -9.41 -52.30 4.14
N ALA A 28 -10.31 -52.06 3.19
CA ALA A 28 -11.68 -52.58 3.27
C ALA A 28 -11.73 -54.11 3.21
N ASN A 29 -10.97 -54.74 2.30
CA ASN A 29 -10.92 -56.21 2.19
C ASN A 29 -10.30 -56.85 3.44
N SER A 30 -9.26 -56.26 4.03
CA SER A 30 -8.67 -56.76 5.28
C SER A 30 -9.61 -56.60 6.48
N ALA A 31 -10.34 -55.49 6.59
CA ALA A 31 -11.33 -55.28 7.66
C ALA A 31 -12.52 -56.25 7.55
N ALA A 32 -12.94 -56.59 6.33
CA ALA A 32 -14.02 -57.53 6.07
C ALA A 32 -13.60 -59.01 6.26
N ALA A 33 -12.31 -59.32 6.34
CA ALA A 33 -11.80 -60.69 6.36
C ALA A 33 -12.31 -61.52 7.55
N ALA A 34 -12.12 -61.03 8.77
CA ALA A 34 -12.55 -61.74 9.99
C ALA A 34 -14.07 -61.92 10.11
N PRO A 35 -14.92 -60.88 9.94
CA PRO A 35 -16.37 -61.03 10.12
C PRO A 35 -17.06 -61.86 9.01
N THR A 36 -16.43 -62.03 7.84
CA THR A 36 -17.01 -62.79 6.71
C THR A 36 -16.54 -64.23 6.64
N ALA A 37 -15.30 -64.52 7.07
CA ALA A 37 -14.72 -65.86 7.02
C ALA A 37 -14.99 -66.71 8.28
N ALA A 38 -15.48 -66.10 9.36
CA ALA A 38 -15.77 -66.77 10.64
C ALA A 38 -17.24 -66.64 11.03
N LEU A 39 -18.16 -66.90 10.10
CA LEU A 39 -19.60 -66.80 10.39
C LEU A 39 -20.04 -67.96 11.30
N LEU A 40 -20.60 -67.65 12.47
CA LEU A 40 -21.16 -68.67 13.37
C LEU A 40 -22.57 -69.08 12.92
N ALA A 41 -22.91 -70.35 13.13
CA ALA A 41 -24.27 -70.84 12.91
C ALA A 41 -25.27 -70.11 13.83
N ALA A 42 -26.40 -69.66 13.27
CA ALA A 42 -27.42 -68.92 14.02
C ALA A 42 -28.21 -69.77 15.04
N GLY A 43 -28.17 -71.09 14.89
CA GLY A 43 -28.77 -72.09 15.77
C GLY A 43 -27.97 -73.40 15.74
N GLY A 44 -28.29 -74.33 16.64
CA GLY A 44 -27.62 -75.64 16.74
C GLY A 44 -28.08 -76.69 15.71
N ASP A 45 -28.83 -76.27 14.69
CA ASP A 45 -29.35 -77.13 13.64
C ASP A 45 -28.41 -77.22 12.43
N ASP A 46 -28.52 -78.32 11.68
CA ASP A 46 -27.67 -78.60 10.52
C ASP A 46 -27.83 -77.59 9.38
N VAL A 47 -29.01 -76.94 9.26
CA VAL A 47 -29.28 -75.94 8.22
C VAL A 47 -28.48 -74.67 8.50
N SER A 48 -28.49 -74.19 9.75
CA SER A 48 -27.68 -73.06 10.19
C SER A 48 -26.17 -73.31 10.02
N ALA A 49 -25.70 -74.53 10.30
CA ALA A 49 -24.30 -74.90 10.11
C ALA A 49 -23.89 -74.95 8.63
N ALA A 50 -24.74 -75.51 7.77
CA ALA A 50 -24.50 -75.57 6.32
C ALA A 50 -24.48 -74.17 5.68
N ILE A 51 -25.39 -73.28 6.11
CA ILE A 51 -25.44 -71.89 5.64
C ILE A 51 -24.15 -71.14 6.05
N ALA A 52 -23.74 -71.25 7.32
CA ALA A 52 -22.50 -70.63 7.80
C ALA A 52 -21.24 -71.12 7.04
N ALA A 53 -21.19 -72.41 6.69
CA ALA A 53 -20.10 -72.98 5.91
C ALA A 53 -20.05 -72.46 4.46
N VAL A 54 -21.21 -72.30 3.80
CA VAL A 54 -21.29 -71.74 2.44
C VAL A 54 -20.81 -70.30 2.42
N PHE A 55 -21.27 -69.46 3.35
CA PHE A 55 -20.84 -68.06 3.42
C PHE A 55 -19.37 -67.90 3.78
N SER A 56 -18.86 -68.72 4.71
CA SER A 56 -17.43 -68.71 5.07
C SER A 56 -16.55 -69.20 3.91
N GLY A 57 -16.99 -70.21 3.15
CA GLY A 57 -16.30 -70.67 1.94
C GLY A 57 -16.27 -69.61 0.84
N TYR A 58 -17.40 -68.95 0.58
CA TYR A 58 -17.48 -67.87 -0.41
C TYR A 58 -16.58 -66.67 -0.06
N ALA A 59 -16.46 -66.34 1.24
CA ALA A 59 -15.58 -65.28 1.70
C ALA A 59 -14.10 -65.59 1.39
N LEU A 60 -13.64 -66.82 1.58
CA LEU A 60 -12.26 -67.22 1.30
C LEU A 60 -11.92 -67.12 -0.19
N ASP A 61 -12.83 -67.54 -1.07
CA ASP A 61 -12.66 -67.40 -2.53
C ASP A 61 -12.62 -65.93 -2.97
N TYR A 62 -13.47 -65.09 -2.37
CA TYR A 62 -13.47 -63.64 -2.60
C TYR A 62 -12.13 -62.99 -2.19
N HIS A 63 -11.56 -63.35 -1.03
CA HIS A 63 -10.28 -62.80 -0.56
C HIS A 63 -9.08 -63.27 -1.40
N ALA A 64 -9.11 -64.48 -1.94
CA ALA A 64 -8.10 -64.96 -2.88
C ALA A 64 -8.13 -64.17 -4.20
N LEU A 65 -9.33 -63.90 -4.73
CA LEU A 65 -9.51 -63.11 -5.95
C LEU A 65 -9.12 -61.63 -5.75
N SER A 66 -9.47 -61.04 -4.60
CA SER A 66 -9.15 -59.64 -4.31
C SER A 66 -7.64 -59.39 -4.21
N THR A 67 -6.89 -60.37 -3.70
CA THR A 67 -5.42 -60.35 -3.68
C THR A 67 -4.84 -60.34 -5.10
N GLN A 68 -5.42 -61.13 -6.02
CA GLN A 68 -4.99 -61.16 -7.41
C GLN A 68 -5.31 -59.84 -8.15
N ALA A 69 -6.47 -59.24 -7.86
CA ALA A 69 -6.86 -57.94 -8.41
C ALA A 69 -5.95 -56.80 -7.93
N ALA A 70 -5.54 -56.81 -6.65
CA ALA A 70 -4.61 -55.83 -6.10
C ALA A 70 -3.24 -55.85 -6.81
N ALA A 71 -2.70 -57.05 -7.08
CA ALA A 71 -1.44 -57.19 -7.80
C ALA A 71 -1.51 -56.72 -9.26
N PHE A 72 -2.66 -56.87 -9.92
CA PHE A 72 -2.88 -56.31 -11.26
C PHE A 72 -2.96 -54.78 -11.23
N HIS A 73 -3.71 -54.24 -10.27
CA HIS A 73 -3.87 -52.80 -10.05
C HIS A 73 -2.53 -52.10 -9.84
N GLU A 74 -1.64 -52.64 -9.01
CA GLU A 74 -0.30 -52.09 -8.80
C GLU A 74 0.52 -52.02 -10.11
N ARG A 75 0.47 -53.06 -10.94
CA ARG A 75 1.20 -53.09 -12.22
C ARG A 75 0.65 -52.05 -13.21
N PHE A 76 -0.66 -51.86 -13.22
CA PHE A 76 -1.32 -50.84 -14.05
C PHE A 76 -0.89 -49.43 -13.64
N VAL A 77 -0.92 -49.14 -12.34
CA VAL A 77 -0.47 -47.85 -11.78
C VAL A 77 1.00 -47.58 -12.08
N LEU A 78 1.87 -48.59 -11.95
CA LEU A 78 3.29 -48.46 -12.30
C LEU A 78 3.52 -48.16 -13.78
N ALA A 79 2.74 -48.78 -14.68
CA ALA A 79 2.82 -48.52 -16.11
C ALA A 79 2.35 -47.09 -16.46
N LEU A 80 1.29 -46.61 -15.81
CA LEU A 80 0.75 -45.26 -15.99
C LEU A 80 1.74 -44.17 -15.53
N ALA A 81 2.38 -44.39 -14.36
CA ALA A 81 3.45 -43.54 -13.86
C ALA A 81 4.67 -43.50 -14.80
N GLY A 82 4.96 -44.62 -15.48
CA GLY A 82 5.99 -44.71 -16.50
C GLY A 82 5.66 -43.85 -17.74
N ALA A 83 4.41 -43.90 -18.21
CA ALA A 83 3.96 -43.14 -19.37
C ALA A 83 3.96 -41.62 -19.11
N GLY A 84 3.46 -41.16 -17.95
CA GLY A 84 3.44 -39.74 -17.59
C GLY A 84 4.83 -39.09 -17.62
N ARG A 85 5.85 -39.81 -17.12
CA ARG A 85 7.24 -39.32 -17.15
C ARG A 85 7.82 -39.19 -18.56
N ILE A 86 7.49 -40.12 -19.47
CA ILE A 86 8.00 -40.10 -20.84
C ILE A 86 7.35 -38.97 -21.66
N TYR A 87 6.05 -38.73 -21.48
CA TYR A 87 5.36 -37.63 -22.16
C TYR A 87 5.77 -36.25 -21.62
N GLY A 88 5.95 -36.09 -20.30
CA GLY A 88 6.48 -34.84 -19.73
C GLY A 88 7.90 -34.52 -20.16
N ALA A 89 8.76 -35.54 -20.30
CA ALA A 89 10.10 -35.36 -20.85
C ALA A 89 10.08 -34.93 -22.33
N ALA A 90 9.11 -35.40 -23.11
CA ALA A 90 8.94 -35.02 -24.51
C ALA A 90 8.44 -33.58 -24.69
N GLU A 91 7.52 -33.10 -23.83
CA GLU A 91 7.07 -31.70 -23.84
C GLU A 91 8.18 -30.72 -23.45
N SER A 92 8.94 -31.05 -22.39
CA SER A 92 10.11 -30.27 -21.98
C SER A 92 11.17 -30.14 -23.09
N ALA A 93 11.40 -31.23 -23.83
CA ALA A 93 12.34 -31.24 -24.95
C ALA A 93 11.87 -30.41 -26.16
N ASN A 94 10.56 -30.13 -26.28
CA ASN A 94 9.97 -29.40 -27.40
C ASN A 94 9.72 -27.90 -27.11
N ALA A 95 9.62 -27.48 -25.84
CA ALA A 95 9.51 -26.06 -25.46
C ALA A 95 10.89 -25.36 -25.36
N ALA A 96 11.91 -26.10 -24.90
CA ALA A 96 13.28 -25.61 -24.78
C ALA A 96 13.88 -25.05 -26.09
N PRO A 97 13.63 -25.60 -27.30
CA PRO A 97 14.18 -25.08 -28.55
C PRO A 97 13.65 -23.70 -28.95
N LEU A 98 12.40 -23.35 -28.63
CA LEU A 98 11.84 -22.03 -28.97
C LEU A 98 12.35 -20.92 -28.05
N GLN A 99 12.43 -21.20 -26.74
CA GLN A 99 13.07 -20.31 -25.77
C GLN A 99 14.58 -20.21 -26.01
N ALA A 100 15.24 -21.32 -26.37
CA ALA A 100 16.64 -21.32 -26.78
C ALA A 100 16.84 -20.51 -28.06
N LEU A 101 15.95 -20.57 -29.05
CA LEU A 101 16.07 -19.75 -30.27
C LEU A 101 15.94 -18.24 -29.99
N GLN A 102 15.01 -17.85 -29.12
CA GLN A 102 14.88 -16.44 -28.70
C GLN A 102 16.10 -15.97 -27.90
N GLN A 103 16.61 -16.81 -27.00
CA GLN A 103 17.84 -16.54 -26.24
C GLN A 103 19.10 -16.60 -27.11
N ASP A 104 19.12 -17.39 -28.18
CA ASP A 104 20.22 -17.50 -29.15
C ASP A 104 20.27 -16.27 -30.05
N VAL A 105 19.13 -15.76 -30.53
CA VAL A 105 19.08 -14.52 -31.32
C VAL A 105 19.52 -13.34 -30.46
N LEU A 106 19.04 -13.23 -29.22
CA LEU A 106 19.49 -12.19 -28.28
C LEU A 106 20.96 -12.36 -27.89
N SER A 107 21.41 -13.59 -27.65
CA SER A 107 22.82 -13.87 -27.36
C SER A 107 23.71 -13.56 -28.56
N LEU A 108 23.27 -13.82 -29.80
CA LEU A 108 24.03 -13.50 -31.00
C LEU A 108 24.18 -11.99 -31.20
N VAL A 109 23.10 -11.23 -30.97
CA VAL A 109 23.12 -9.76 -31.04
C VAL A 109 23.95 -9.16 -29.90
N ASN A 110 23.89 -9.73 -28.71
CA ASN A 110 24.59 -9.23 -27.52
C ASN A 110 26.02 -9.77 -27.36
N ALA A 111 26.39 -10.88 -28.00
CA ALA A 111 27.69 -11.55 -27.81
C ALA A 111 28.89 -10.63 -28.05
N PRO A 112 28.92 -9.80 -29.12
CA PRO A 112 30.02 -8.87 -29.33
C PRO A 112 30.18 -7.88 -28.18
N THR A 113 29.09 -7.25 -27.72
CA THR A 113 29.17 -6.23 -26.65
C THR A 113 29.32 -6.84 -25.27
N GLN A 114 28.75 -8.01 -25.01
CA GLN A 114 28.94 -8.75 -23.77
C GLN A 114 30.40 -9.18 -23.62
N ALA A 115 31.07 -9.59 -24.72
CA ALA A 115 32.49 -9.96 -24.73
C ALA A 115 33.43 -8.73 -24.62
N LEU A 116 33.08 -7.60 -25.24
CA LEU A 116 33.93 -6.41 -25.29
C LEU A 116 33.76 -5.47 -24.08
N LEU A 117 32.54 -5.37 -23.56
CA LEU A 117 32.14 -4.34 -22.58
C LEU A 117 31.48 -4.95 -21.34
N GLY A 118 31.34 -6.27 -21.26
CA GLY A 118 30.68 -6.96 -20.14
C GLY A 118 29.19 -6.63 -20.00
N ARG A 119 28.57 -6.05 -21.04
CA ARG A 119 27.18 -5.58 -21.03
C ARG A 119 26.46 -5.90 -22.35
N PRO A 120 25.17 -6.28 -22.30
CA PRO A 120 24.40 -6.54 -23.51
C PRO A 120 24.18 -5.23 -24.27
N LEU A 121 24.00 -5.34 -25.60
CA LEU A 121 23.66 -4.20 -26.45
C LEU A 121 22.18 -3.84 -26.24
N ILE A 122 21.32 -4.85 -26.20
CA ILE A 122 19.86 -4.75 -26.01
C ILE A 122 19.41 -5.80 -24.99
N GLY A 123 18.59 -5.39 -24.03
CA GLY A 123 18.01 -6.28 -23.02
C GLY A 123 17.98 -5.62 -21.65
N ASN A 124 17.03 -6.04 -20.81
CA ASN A 124 16.94 -5.53 -19.45
C ASN A 124 18.08 -6.07 -18.58
N GLY A 125 18.44 -5.31 -17.56
CA GLY A 125 19.39 -5.75 -16.54
C GLY A 125 18.79 -6.87 -15.70
N ALA A 126 19.64 -7.81 -15.27
CA ALA A 126 19.21 -8.88 -14.38
C ALA A 126 18.81 -8.31 -13.02
N ASN A 127 17.67 -8.74 -12.47
CA ASN A 127 17.30 -8.38 -11.10
C ASN A 127 18.31 -9.02 -10.12
N GLY A 128 18.54 -8.36 -8.98
CA GLY A 128 19.25 -8.99 -7.88
C GLY A 128 18.51 -10.25 -7.43
N ALA A 129 19.23 -11.34 -7.20
CA ALA A 129 18.66 -12.63 -6.80
C ALA A 129 18.99 -12.99 -5.35
N ALA A 130 20.14 -12.52 -4.83
CA ALA A 130 20.52 -12.71 -3.43
C ALA A 130 20.12 -11.52 -2.55
N PRO A 131 19.88 -11.71 -1.24
CA PRO A 131 19.51 -10.62 -0.34
C PRO A 131 20.46 -9.42 -0.40
N GLY A 132 19.92 -8.24 -0.66
CA GLY A 132 20.70 -7.00 -0.82
C GLY A 132 21.55 -6.90 -2.08
N GLN A 133 21.46 -7.87 -3.01
CA GLN A 133 22.18 -7.82 -4.28
C GLN A 133 21.64 -6.70 -5.17
N ALA A 134 22.53 -5.87 -5.71
CA ALA A 134 22.16 -4.86 -6.69
C ALA A 134 21.63 -5.47 -7.99
N GLY A 135 20.69 -4.78 -8.62
CA GLY A 135 20.26 -5.08 -9.98
C GLY A 135 21.36 -4.79 -10.99
N GLY A 136 21.50 -5.66 -11.98
CA GLY A 136 22.42 -5.48 -13.10
C GLY A 136 22.02 -4.31 -13.99
N PRO A 137 22.99 -3.68 -14.68
CA PRO A 137 22.70 -2.61 -15.62
C PRO A 137 21.93 -3.13 -16.84
N GLY A 138 21.04 -2.30 -17.39
CA GLY A 138 20.39 -2.54 -18.67
C GLY A 138 21.38 -2.52 -19.85
N GLY A 139 20.90 -2.99 -21.00
CA GLY A 139 21.66 -3.00 -22.25
C GLY A 139 22.07 -1.60 -22.68
N LEU A 140 23.17 -1.50 -23.43
CA LEU A 140 23.80 -0.22 -23.78
C LEU A 140 22.88 0.70 -24.61
N LEU A 141 22.07 0.16 -25.51
CA LEU A 141 21.18 0.95 -26.38
C LEU A 141 19.72 0.94 -25.90
N TYR A 142 19.19 -0.23 -25.56
CA TYR A 142 17.80 -0.38 -25.17
C TYR A 142 17.67 -1.43 -24.06
N GLY A 143 17.09 -1.03 -22.93
CA GLY A 143 16.83 -1.92 -21.82
C GLY A 143 16.74 -1.20 -20.49
N ASN A 144 15.78 -1.62 -19.69
CA ASN A 144 15.62 -1.14 -18.32
C ASN A 144 16.73 -1.70 -17.43
N GLY A 145 17.09 -0.99 -16.37
CA GLY A 145 17.93 -1.55 -15.32
C GLY A 145 17.19 -2.65 -14.53
N GLY A 146 17.95 -3.62 -14.00
CA GLY A 146 17.38 -4.64 -13.13
C GLY A 146 17.01 -4.10 -11.76
N ASN A 147 15.99 -4.64 -11.11
CA ASN A 147 15.62 -4.25 -9.75
C ASN A 147 16.63 -4.81 -8.75
N GLY A 148 16.94 -4.05 -7.71
CA GLY A 148 17.71 -4.54 -6.56
C GLY A 148 16.91 -5.51 -5.71
N ALA A 149 17.57 -6.53 -5.17
CA ALA A 149 16.95 -7.49 -4.27
C ALA A 149 16.71 -6.89 -2.89
N ALA A 150 15.64 -7.31 -2.21
CA ALA A 150 15.41 -6.94 -0.82
C ALA A 150 16.51 -7.51 0.09
N GLY A 151 16.96 -6.76 1.08
CA GLY A 151 17.69 -7.30 2.21
C GLY A 151 16.68 -7.99 3.12
N VAL A 152 16.59 -9.32 3.11
CA VAL A 152 15.62 -10.03 3.98
C VAL A 152 16.18 -10.32 5.38
N ASN A 153 17.49 -10.10 5.58
CA ASN A 153 18.17 -10.35 6.85
C ASN A 153 18.38 -9.04 7.62
N PRO A 154 18.30 -9.06 8.96
CA PRO A 154 18.60 -7.89 9.79
C PRO A 154 19.97 -7.28 9.45
N GLY A 155 20.03 -5.95 9.33
CA GLY A 155 21.26 -5.22 9.01
C GLY A 155 21.74 -5.31 7.56
N VAL A 156 21.10 -6.09 6.68
CA VAL A 156 21.45 -6.16 5.26
C VAL A 156 20.66 -5.09 4.48
N ALA A 157 21.37 -4.15 3.88
CA ALA A 157 20.76 -3.11 3.06
C ALA A 157 20.06 -3.69 1.81
N GLY A 158 19.05 -2.99 1.32
CA GLY A 158 18.43 -3.31 0.05
C GLY A 158 19.39 -3.09 -1.11
N GLY A 159 19.33 -3.95 -2.12
CA GLY A 159 20.17 -3.83 -3.31
C GLY A 159 19.83 -2.57 -4.09
N ALA A 160 20.84 -1.88 -4.62
CA ALA A 160 20.60 -0.77 -5.53
C ALA A 160 19.93 -1.26 -6.83
N GLY A 161 19.03 -0.47 -7.40
CA GLY A 161 18.52 -0.68 -8.74
C GLY A 161 19.60 -0.46 -9.79
N GLY A 162 19.60 -1.27 -10.84
CA GLY A 162 20.51 -1.15 -11.96
C GLY A 162 20.23 0.10 -12.80
N ALA A 163 21.26 0.72 -13.34
CA ALA A 163 21.10 1.82 -14.30
C ALA A 163 20.70 1.29 -15.68
N ALA A 164 19.85 2.04 -16.40
CA ALA A 164 19.59 1.80 -17.81
C ALA A 164 20.76 2.27 -18.71
N GLY A 165 20.71 1.93 -20.01
CA GLY A 165 21.69 2.37 -21.01
C GLY A 165 21.30 3.70 -21.67
N LEU A 166 21.17 3.71 -22.99
CA LEU A 166 20.76 4.90 -23.75
C LEU A 166 19.25 5.17 -23.64
N ILE A 167 18.43 4.13 -23.84
CA ILE A 167 16.97 4.17 -23.70
C ILE A 167 16.53 3.08 -22.71
N GLY A 168 15.75 3.46 -21.70
CA GLY A 168 15.20 2.54 -20.72
C GLY A 168 15.06 3.18 -19.33
N ASN A 169 14.21 2.62 -18.49
CA ASN A 169 14.00 3.10 -17.13
C ASN A 169 15.02 2.46 -16.17
N GLY A 170 15.42 3.20 -15.15
CA GLY A 170 16.24 2.66 -14.07
C GLY A 170 15.49 1.62 -13.26
N GLY A 171 16.22 0.62 -12.74
CA GLY A 171 15.64 -0.42 -11.89
C GLY A 171 15.25 0.12 -10.52
N LEU A 172 14.27 -0.51 -9.87
CA LEU A 172 13.87 -0.16 -8.51
C LEU A 172 14.94 -0.57 -7.50
N GLY A 173 15.12 0.21 -6.44
CA GLY A 173 15.90 -0.19 -5.28
C GLY A 173 15.16 -1.24 -4.44
N GLY A 174 15.88 -2.22 -3.91
CA GLY A 174 15.33 -3.23 -3.01
C GLY A 174 15.03 -2.68 -1.63
N ALA A 175 14.05 -3.24 -0.93
CA ALA A 175 13.79 -2.89 0.47
C ALA A 175 14.97 -3.30 1.38
N GLY A 176 15.24 -2.52 2.43
CA GLY A 176 16.22 -2.87 3.45
C GLY A 176 15.71 -3.95 4.39
N GLY A 177 16.62 -4.78 4.90
CA GLY A 177 16.32 -5.68 5.99
C GLY A 177 16.18 -4.95 7.30
N ALA A 178 15.75 -5.62 8.36
CA ALA A 178 15.41 -4.95 9.60
C ALA A 178 16.55 -4.01 10.08
N GLY A 179 16.21 -2.74 10.30
CA GLY A 179 17.11 -1.63 10.66
C GLY A 179 18.12 -1.18 9.59
N ALA A 180 18.09 -1.76 8.39
CA ALA A 180 19.02 -1.47 7.30
C ALA A 180 18.39 -0.56 6.24
N ALA A 181 19.22 0.22 5.55
CA ALA A 181 18.75 1.15 4.54
C ALA A 181 18.16 0.43 3.31
N GLY A 182 17.17 1.05 2.68
CA GLY A 182 16.68 0.67 1.37
C GLY A 182 17.71 0.96 0.28
N GLY A 183 17.68 0.18 -0.80
CA GLY A 183 18.55 0.39 -1.95
C GLY A 183 18.17 1.63 -2.73
N SER A 184 19.15 2.35 -3.27
CA SER A 184 18.87 3.46 -4.19
C SER A 184 18.25 2.95 -5.50
N GLY A 185 17.33 3.70 -6.08
CA GLY A 185 16.84 3.45 -7.44
C GLY A 185 17.93 3.67 -8.49
N GLY A 186 17.85 2.93 -9.58
CA GLY A 186 18.78 3.02 -10.71
C GLY A 186 18.55 4.26 -11.56
N ALA A 187 19.59 4.75 -12.21
CA ALA A 187 19.45 5.85 -13.16
C ALA A 187 18.67 5.43 -14.41
N GLY A 188 17.82 6.33 -14.91
CA GLY A 188 17.17 6.20 -16.21
C GLY A 188 18.16 6.34 -17.37
N GLY A 189 17.68 6.03 -18.58
CA GLY A 189 18.50 6.02 -19.78
C GLY A 189 19.08 7.40 -20.08
N TRP A 190 20.32 7.44 -20.59
CA TRP A 190 21.01 8.70 -20.86
C TRP A 190 20.22 9.61 -21.82
N TRP A 191 19.55 9.04 -22.82
CA TRP A 191 18.73 9.79 -23.76
C TRP A 191 17.26 9.83 -23.34
N TYR A 192 16.66 8.68 -23.05
CA TYR A 192 15.25 8.61 -22.66
C TYR A 192 15.02 7.53 -21.60
N GLY A 193 14.42 7.93 -20.49
CA GLY A 193 13.93 7.00 -19.48
C GLY A 193 13.90 7.61 -18.10
N ASN A 194 12.97 7.10 -17.30
CA ASN A 194 12.75 7.56 -15.94
C ASN A 194 13.75 6.91 -14.99
N GLY A 195 14.10 7.62 -13.92
CA GLY A 195 14.84 7.02 -12.82
C GLY A 195 13.98 6.00 -12.05
N GLY A 196 14.61 4.96 -11.52
CA GLY A 196 13.93 3.97 -10.68
C GLY A 196 13.61 4.52 -9.29
N GLY A 197 12.53 4.05 -8.67
CA GLY A 197 12.23 4.39 -7.27
C GLY A 197 13.25 3.80 -6.30
N GLY A 198 13.52 4.51 -5.20
CA GLY A 198 14.30 3.99 -4.08
C GLY A 198 13.52 2.99 -3.25
N GLY A 199 14.21 1.99 -2.69
CA GLY A 199 13.61 0.97 -1.83
C GLY A 199 13.29 1.51 -0.43
N ALA A 200 12.29 0.94 0.22
CA ALA A 200 11.99 1.27 1.62
C ALA A 200 13.14 0.88 2.55
N GLY A 201 13.38 1.66 3.60
CA GLY A 201 14.23 1.26 4.71
C GLY A 201 13.56 0.17 5.54
N GLY A 202 14.33 -0.76 6.09
CA GLY A 202 13.77 -1.83 6.89
C GLY A 202 13.45 -1.38 8.32
N ASP A 203 12.34 -1.86 8.85
CA ASP A 203 11.91 -1.54 10.21
C ASP A 203 12.92 -2.02 11.26
N GLY A 204 13.12 -1.23 12.29
CA GLY A 204 13.97 -1.56 13.42
C GLY A 204 13.36 -2.69 14.24
N THR A 205 14.15 -3.70 14.57
CA THR A 205 13.69 -4.76 15.49
C THR A 205 13.55 -4.22 16.92
N ALA A 206 12.53 -4.68 17.63
CA ALA A 206 12.38 -4.39 19.05
C ALA A 206 13.63 -4.82 19.86
N GLY A 207 13.91 -4.10 20.94
CA GLY A 207 15.01 -4.44 21.85
C GLY A 207 14.76 -5.76 22.57
N GLY A 208 15.82 -6.55 22.78
CA GLY A 208 15.78 -7.65 23.75
C GLY A 208 15.71 -7.13 25.20
N PRO A 209 15.53 -8.01 26.20
CA PRO A 209 15.51 -7.60 27.60
C PRO A 209 16.71 -6.70 27.98
N GLY A 210 16.43 -5.52 28.53
CA GLY A 210 17.46 -4.55 28.91
C GLY A 210 18.25 -3.93 27.75
N LEU A 211 17.79 -4.05 26.50
CA LEU A 211 18.41 -3.47 25.30
C LEU A 211 17.50 -2.43 24.63
N ASN A 212 18.13 -1.49 23.93
CA ASN A 212 17.43 -0.48 23.13
C ASN A 212 16.69 -1.11 21.95
N GLY A 213 15.62 -0.46 21.51
CA GLY A 213 15.04 -0.71 20.19
C GLY A 213 16.03 -0.33 19.09
N HIS A 214 16.06 -1.11 18.01
CA HIS A 214 16.94 -0.79 16.89
C HIS A 214 16.31 0.31 16.05
N ASN A 215 17.12 1.18 15.47
CA ASN A 215 16.62 2.24 14.59
C ASN A 215 16.05 1.63 13.31
N GLY A 216 15.06 2.30 12.73
CA GLY A 216 14.61 2.03 11.38
C GLY A 216 15.65 2.44 10.35
N GLY A 217 15.75 1.69 9.27
CA GLY A 217 16.65 1.98 8.16
C GLY A 217 16.19 3.19 7.35
N ALA A 218 17.13 3.94 6.78
CA ALA A 218 16.77 5.03 5.86
C ALA A 218 16.16 4.47 4.56
N GLY A 219 15.21 5.20 3.98
CA GLY A 219 14.73 4.93 2.63
C GLY A 219 15.82 5.20 1.58
N GLY A 220 15.85 4.40 0.53
CA GLY A 220 16.78 4.57 -0.59
C GLY A 220 16.45 5.81 -1.41
N ALA A 221 17.46 6.50 -1.93
CA ALA A 221 17.23 7.62 -2.85
C ALA A 221 16.61 7.13 -4.17
N GLY A 222 15.76 7.93 -4.79
CA GLY A 222 15.27 7.71 -6.15
C GLY A 222 16.38 7.94 -7.18
N GLY A 223 16.34 7.19 -8.28
CA GLY A 223 17.27 7.33 -9.38
C GLY A 223 17.02 8.59 -10.20
N ALA A 224 18.07 9.19 -10.75
CA ALA A 224 17.95 10.33 -11.66
C ALA A 224 17.60 9.86 -13.09
N ALA A 225 16.89 10.69 -13.85
CA ALA A 225 16.74 10.52 -15.29
C ALA A 225 17.91 11.16 -16.08
N GLY A 226 18.07 10.80 -17.35
CA GLY A 226 19.12 11.29 -18.23
C GLY A 226 18.78 12.62 -18.92
N LEU A 227 18.59 12.61 -20.23
CA LEU A 227 18.24 13.80 -21.01
C LEU A 227 16.73 14.09 -20.96
N TRP A 228 15.91 13.05 -21.15
CA TRP A 228 14.46 13.09 -21.05
C TRP A 228 13.97 12.04 -20.04
N GLY A 229 12.99 12.40 -19.22
CA GLY A 229 12.36 11.49 -18.26
C GLY A 229 12.21 12.09 -16.88
N SER A 230 11.37 11.48 -16.05
CA SER A 230 11.16 11.89 -14.66
C SER A 230 12.15 11.20 -13.71
N GLY A 231 12.51 11.90 -12.64
CA GLY A 231 13.26 11.30 -11.54
C GLY A 231 12.41 10.26 -10.79
N GLY A 232 13.06 9.24 -10.24
CA GLY A 232 12.40 8.23 -9.41
C GLY A 232 12.07 8.77 -8.02
N SER A 233 11.01 8.26 -7.38
CA SER A 233 10.69 8.64 -5.99
C SER A 233 11.71 8.09 -5.00
N GLY A 234 11.93 8.79 -3.90
CA GLY A 234 12.66 8.25 -2.75
C GLY A 234 11.84 7.20 -2.01
N GLY A 235 12.52 6.23 -1.40
CA GLY A 235 11.92 5.20 -0.58
C GLY A 235 11.51 5.74 0.80
N VAL A 236 10.50 5.14 1.41
CA VAL A 236 10.11 5.48 2.79
C VAL A 236 11.18 5.01 3.78
N GLY A 237 11.39 5.73 4.88
CA GLY A 237 12.20 5.27 6.00
C GLY A 237 11.48 4.19 6.82
N GLY A 238 12.24 3.25 7.37
CA GLY A 238 11.71 2.20 8.24
C GLY A 238 11.31 2.74 9.61
N THR A 239 10.33 2.13 10.24
CA THR A 239 9.92 2.46 11.61
C THR A 239 11.00 2.08 12.62
N GLY A 240 11.11 2.78 13.73
CA GLY A 240 12.00 2.44 14.84
C GLY A 240 11.44 1.31 15.69
N GLY A 241 12.31 0.40 16.13
CA GLY A 241 11.92 -0.71 17.00
C GLY A 241 11.55 -0.24 18.40
N SER A 242 10.57 -0.90 19.02
CA SER A 242 10.20 -0.59 20.42
C SER A 242 11.35 -0.87 21.39
N ALA A 243 11.38 -0.15 22.51
CA ALA A 243 12.32 -0.42 23.59
C ALA A 243 12.12 -1.83 24.18
N GLY A 244 13.20 -2.47 24.63
CA GLY A 244 13.14 -3.85 25.12
C GLY A 244 12.43 -4.03 26.48
N PRO A 245 12.00 -5.27 26.81
CA PRO A 245 11.41 -5.60 28.10
C PRO A 245 12.40 -5.44 29.27
N THR A 246 11.89 -5.43 30.51
CA THR A 246 12.73 -5.30 31.71
C THR A 246 13.61 -6.53 31.94
N ASP A 247 14.88 -6.29 32.27
CA ASP A 247 15.81 -7.29 32.77
C ASP A 247 15.93 -7.13 34.31
N PRO A 248 15.56 -8.11 35.15
CA PRO A 248 15.49 -7.97 36.62
C PRO A 248 16.81 -7.57 37.32
N GLY A 249 17.95 -7.60 36.61
CA GLY A 249 19.28 -7.28 37.12
C GLY A 249 19.95 -6.03 36.54
N LYS A 250 19.29 -5.28 35.65
CA LYS A 250 19.86 -4.06 35.04
C LYS A 250 18.98 -2.84 35.28
N THR A 251 19.58 -1.79 35.84
CA THR A 251 18.94 -0.50 36.16
C THR A 251 19.30 0.60 35.15
N GLY A 252 19.74 0.26 33.95
CA GLY A 252 20.03 1.22 32.88
C GLY A 252 18.84 1.38 31.93
N GLY A 253 18.50 2.62 31.58
CA GLY A 253 17.37 2.96 30.71
C GLY A 253 17.51 2.41 29.29
N VAL A 254 16.40 1.92 28.72
CA VAL A 254 16.33 1.44 27.34
C VAL A 254 15.53 2.40 26.49
N SER A 255 16.16 2.96 25.45
CA SER A 255 15.48 3.86 24.50
C SER A 255 14.89 3.05 23.34
N ALA A 256 13.75 3.48 22.83
CA ALA A 256 13.23 2.94 21.58
C ALA A 256 14.06 3.45 20.39
N GLY A 257 14.04 2.71 19.29
CA GLY A 257 14.75 3.06 18.08
C GLY A 257 14.14 4.29 17.42
N SER A 258 14.96 5.14 16.81
CA SER A 258 14.46 6.22 15.96
C SER A 258 13.90 5.65 14.65
N GLY A 259 12.94 6.34 14.06
CA GLY A 259 12.53 6.10 12.69
C GLY A 259 13.64 6.45 11.70
N GLY A 260 13.69 5.74 10.58
CA GLY A 260 14.63 6.00 9.49
C GLY A 260 14.22 7.22 8.67
N THR A 261 15.18 7.95 8.12
CA THR A 261 14.88 9.08 7.22
C THR A 261 14.32 8.59 5.89
N GLY A 262 13.39 9.31 5.29
CA GLY A 262 12.96 9.08 3.92
C GLY A 262 14.08 9.35 2.91
N GLY A 263 14.08 8.59 1.81
CA GLY A 263 15.02 8.77 0.71
C GLY A 263 14.74 10.03 -0.09
N THR A 264 15.76 10.67 -0.65
CA THR A 264 15.56 11.82 -1.54
C THR A 264 14.98 11.38 -2.87
N GLY A 265 14.10 12.18 -3.48
CA GLY A 265 13.66 11.98 -4.85
C GLY A 265 14.78 12.21 -5.86
N GLY A 266 14.75 11.47 -6.96
CA GLY A 266 15.71 11.57 -8.04
C GLY A 266 15.51 12.82 -8.90
N HIS A 267 16.58 13.30 -9.52
CA HIS A 267 16.50 14.44 -10.43
C HIS A 267 15.80 14.07 -11.74
N ALA A 268 15.08 15.02 -12.32
CA ALA A 268 14.51 14.87 -13.65
C ALA A 268 15.59 14.90 -14.75
N GLY A 269 15.17 14.58 -15.97
CA GLY A 269 16.03 14.71 -17.14
C GLY A 269 16.43 16.15 -17.40
N TRP A 270 17.63 16.36 -17.95
CA TRP A 270 18.20 17.69 -18.17
C TRP A 270 17.33 18.58 -19.07
N LEU A 271 16.71 18.04 -20.13
CA LEU A 271 15.84 18.80 -21.03
C LEU A 271 14.43 18.91 -20.46
N SER A 272 13.77 17.79 -20.19
CA SER A 272 12.40 17.80 -19.64
C SER A 272 12.09 16.59 -18.79
N GLY A 273 11.36 16.85 -17.71
CA GLY A 273 10.76 15.85 -16.83
C GLY A 273 10.44 16.42 -15.45
N ALA A 274 9.65 15.69 -14.67
CA ALA A 274 9.41 16.04 -13.28
C ALA A 274 10.47 15.43 -12.36
N GLY A 275 10.85 16.16 -11.31
CA GLY A 275 11.67 15.60 -10.25
C GLY A 275 10.90 14.56 -9.45
N GLY A 276 11.58 13.54 -8.94
CA GLY A 276 10.96 12.52 -8.10
C GLY A 276 10.55 13.07 -6.74
N ALA A 277 9.47 12.55 -6.16
CA ALA A 277 9.10 12.92 -4.79
C ALA A 277 10.10 12.33 -3.77
N GLY A 278 10.31 13.02 -2.66
CA GLY A 278 11.01 12.47 -1.51
C GLY A 278 10.16 11.42 -0.78
N GLY A 279 10.82 10.45 -0.16
CA GLY A 279 10.18 9.42 0.64
C GLY A 279 9.78 9.93 2.01
N GLN A 280 8.77 9.31 2.61
CA GLN A 280 8.34 9.61 3.98
C GLN A 280 9.41 9.19 4.99
N GLY A 281 9.55 9.92 6.10
CA GLY A 281 10.31 9.44 7.25
C GLY A 281 9.53 8.33 7.98
N GLY A 282 10.25 7.37 8.56
CA GLY A 282 9.64 6.32 9.37
C GLY A 282 9.30 6.80 10.78
N ASP A 283 8.32 6.19 11.41
CA ASP A 283 7.93 6.55 12.78
C ASP A 283 8.97 6.09 13.80
N GLY A 284 9.09 6.80 14.92
CA GLY A 284 9.91 6.39 16.05
C GLY A 284 9.27 5.27 16.85
N GLY A 285 10.09 4.39 17.43
CA GLY A 285 9.61 3.26 18.21
C GLY A 285 9.01 3.66 19.55
N SER A 286 8.08 2.86 20.05
CA SER A 286 7.46 3.05 21.37
C SER A 286 8.41 2.71 22.52
N GLY A 287 8.44 3.56 23.56
CA GLY A 287 9.06 3.22 24.83
C GLY A 287 8.30 2.10 25.57
N ASN A 288 8.95 1.49 26.57
CA ASN A 288 8.35 0.41 27.36
C ASN A 288 7.79 0.95 28.71
N ALA A 289 6.54 0.60 29.02
CA ALA A 289 5.83 0.99 30.24
C ALA A 289 6.31 0.28 31.53
N ALA A 290 7.25 -0.68 31.45
CA ALA A 290 7.68 -1.49 32.60
C ALA A 290 8.88 -0.95 33.40
N ASN A 291 9.62 0.07 32.93
CA ASN A 291 10.81 0.60 33.62
C ASN A 291 10.89 2.14 33.66
N ARG A 292 11.70 2.66 34.58
CA ARG A 292 12.17 4.06 34.61
C ARG A 292 13.21 4.29 33.49
N ASP A 293 13.29 5.51 32.96
CA ASP A 293 14.27 5.98 31.95
C ASP A 293 14.12 5.42 30.50
N ASN A 294 12.90 5.23 30.02
CA ASN A 294 12.58 4.69 28.69
C ASN A 294 12.02 5.75 27.72
N TYR A 295 12.86 6.24 26.82
CA TYR A 295 12.49 7.25 25.83
C TYR A 295 11.77 6.67 24.61
N GLY A 296 10.74 7.36 24.14
CA GLY A 296 10.17 7.12 22.82
C GLY A 296 11.17 7.50 21.72
N GLY A 297 11.18 6.75 20.63
CA GLY A 297 12.07 6.99 19.50
C GLY A 297 11.68 8.26 18.74
N VAL A 298 12.65 9.01 18.24
CA VAL A 298 12.37 10.18 17.39
C VAL A 298 11.89 9.69 16.00
N GLY A 299 10.91 10.38 15.42
CA GLY A 299 10.48 10.14 14.04
C GLY A 299 11.55 10.51 13.03
N GLY A 300 11.67 9.74 11.96
CA GLY A 300 12.60 10.01 10.88
C GLY A 300 12.22 11.24 10.07
N ALA A 301 13.20 12.00 9.57
CA ALA A 301 12.92 13.12 8.67
C ALA A 301 12.42 12.62 7.30
N GLY A 302 11.53 13.38 6.66
CA GLY A 302 11.15 13.15 5.27
C GLY A 302 12.28 13.46 4.30
N GLY A 303 12.28 12.75 3.17
CA GLY A 303 13.25 12.96 2.09
C GLY A 303 12.96 14.21 1.28
N ASN A 304 13.98 14.89 0.78
CA ASN A 304 13.79 16.02 -0.12
C ASN A 304 13.28 15.56 -1.49
N GLY A 305 12.46 16.36 -2.14
CA GLY A 305 12.08 16.15 -3.54
C GLY A 305 13.23 16.43 -4.50
N GLY A 306 13.23 15.75 -5.63
CA GLY A 306 14.20 15.91 -6.70
C GLY A 306 13.96 17.19 -7.50
N GLY A 307 15.04 17.86 -7.92
CA GLY A 307 14.94 19.00 -8.83
C GLY A 307 14.63 18.61 -10.27
N ALA A 308 13.96 19.50 -11.00
CA ALA A 308 13.80 19.41 -12.45
C ALA A 308 15.02 19.97 -13.22
N GLY A 309 15.09 19.65 -14.52
CA GLY A 309 16.13 20.12 -15.44
C GLY A 309 15.84 21.52 -16.02
N LEU A 310 15.80 21.63 -17.35
CA LEU A 310 15.50 22.87 -18.07
C LEU A 310 13.99 23.17 -18.06
N PHE A 311 13.17 22.15 -18.36
CA PHE A 311 11.72 22.16 -18.31
C PHE A 311 11.19 21.12 -17.31
N GLY A 312 10.11 21.46 -16.62
CA GLY A 312 9.37 20.52 -15.78
C GLY A 312 9.35 20.90 -14.30
N THR A 313 8.59 20.14 -13.52
CA THR A 313 8.25 20.50 -12.14
C THR A 313 9.18 19.84 -11.13
N GLY A 314 9.48 20.55 -10.04
CA GLY A 314 10.19 19.95 -8.91
C GLY A 314 9.36 18.86 -8.22
N GLY A 315 10.03 17.86 -7.66
CA GLY A 315 9.37 16.82 -6.88
C GLY A 315 9.00 17.31 -5.48
N ASN A 316 7.94 16.77 -4.88
CA ASN A 316 7.53 17.15 -3.53
C ASN A 316 8.45 16.54 -2.47
N GLY A 317 8.64 17.22 -1.34
CA GLY A 317 9.29 16.66 -0.17
C GLY A 317 8.40 15.64 0.55
N GLY A 318 9.01 14.62 1.13
CA GLY A 318 8.32 13.66 1.99
C GLY A 318 8.01 14.26 3.36
N ALA A 319 6.95 13.83 4.01
CA ALA A 319 6.65 14.15 5.39
C ALA A 319 7.61 13.44 6.36
N GLY A 320 7.82 14.03 7.54
CA GLY A 320 8.51 13.40 8.64
C GLY A 320 7.64 12.37 9.37
N GLY A 321 8.26 11.34 9.92
CA GLY A 321 7.61 10.32 10.71
C GLY A 321 7.20 10.82 12.10
N ALA A 322 6.22 10.19 12.71
CA ALA A 322 5.79 10.51 14.06
C ALA A 322 6.84 10.09 15.10
N GLY A 323 6.87 10.79 16.23
CA GLY A 323 7.64 10.39 17.40
C GLY A 323 6.95 9.26 18.17
N GLY A 324 7.75 8.37 18.74
CA GLY A 324 7.29 7.26 19.54
C GLY A 324 6.77 7.68 20.91
N VAL A 325 5.78 6.94 21.42
CA VAL A 325 5.23 7.17 22.77
C VAL A 325 6.28 6.92 23.86
N SER A 326 6.17 7.64 24.98
CA SER A 326 7.09 7.45 26.13
C SER A 326 6.91 6.10 26.83
N GLY A 327 7.94 5.65 27.55
CA GLY A 327 7.82 4.58 28.55
C GLY A 327 7.27 5.06 29.91
N ALA A 328 7.62 4.36 31.01
CA ALA A 328 7.20 4.73 32.37
C ALA A 328 8.08 5.81 33.03
N GLN A 329 7.74 6.20 34.29
CA GLN A 329 8.25 7.34 35.09
C GLN A 329 9.67 7.85 34.75
N GLU A 330 9.83 9.19 34.65
CA GLU A 330 11.09 9.92 34.37
C GLU A 330 11.61 9.88 32.91
N SER A 331 10.73 9.58 31.95
CA SER A 331 11.05 9.50 30.51
C SER A 331 10.45 10.62 29.64
N ALA A 332 10.88 10.74 28.38
CA ALA A 332 10.23 11.62 27.39
C ALA A 332 9.76 10.83 26.17
N ALA A 333 8.66 11.27 25.57
CA ALA A 333 8.22 10.76 24.28
C ALA A 333 9.14 11.31 23.17
N GLY A 334 9.18 10.60 22.05
CA GLY A 334 10.01 10.97 20.91
C GLY A 334 9.45 12.18 20.17
N ASN A 335 10.31 13.02 19.63
CA ASN A 335 9.89 14.13 18.78
C ASN A 335 9.47 13.62 17.39
N GLY A 336 8.59 14.34 16.71
CA GLY A 336 8.29 14.11 15.30
C GLY A 336 9.46 14.48 14.40
N GLY A 337 9.60 13.78 13.28
CA GLY A 337 10.61 14.06 12.27
C GLY A 337 10.27 15.30 11.44
N ASN A 338 11.27 15.99 10.94
CA ASN A 338 11.03 17.14 10.05
C ASN A 338 10.54 16.68 8.67
N GLY A 339 9.71 17.48 8.02
CA GLY A 339 9.38 17.30 6.61
C GLY A 339 10.57 17.62 5.70
N GLY A 340 10.65 16.92 4.57
CA GLY A 340 11.62 17.15 3.52
C GLY A 340 11.28 18.36 2.67
N ASN A 341 12.29 19.00 2.10
CA ASN A 341 12.10 20.16 1.24
C ASN A 341 11.58 19.74 -0.15
N GLY A 342 10.80 20.61 -0.78
CA GLY A 342 10.43 20.47 -2.18
C GLY A 342 11.63 20.68 -3.12
N GLY A 343 11.61 19.97 -4.25
CA GLY A 343 12.60 20.08 -5.30
C GLY A 343 12.46 21.35 -6.12
N ALA A 344 13.56 21.84 -6.67
CA ALA A 344 13.53 23.01 -7.54
C ALA A 344 12.76 22.74 -8.85
N GLY A 345 12.02 23.74 -9.33
CA GLY A 345 11.41 23.72 -10.67
C GLY A 345 12.44 23.86 -11.78
N GLY A 346 12.00 23.67 -13.03
CA GLY A 346 12.87 23.75 -14.20
C GLY A 346 13.55 25.11 -14.32
N TRP A 347 14.82 25.14 -14.74
CA TRP A 347 15.60 26.38 -14.83
C TRP A 347 14.95 27.41 -15.75
N LEU A 348 14.39 26.97 -16.88
CA LEU A 348 13.67 27.86 -17.79
C LEU A 348 12.20 27.93 -17.41
N TYR A 349 11.51 26.79 -17.39
CA TYR A 349 10.07 26.75 -17.12
C TYR A 349 9.70 25.55 -16.24
N GLY A 350 8.98 25.83 -15.16
CA GLY A 350 8.30 24.82 -14.35
C GLY A 350 8.19 25.24 -12.90
N SER A 351 7.07 24.88 -12.28
CA SER A 351 6.83 25.12 -10.86
C SER A 351 7.70 24.21 -10.00
N ALA A 352 8.03 24.67 -8.82
CA ALA A 352 8.82 23.90 -7.87
C ALA A 352 7.93 23.01 -7.00
N GLY A 353 8.53 21.96 -6.43
CA GLY A 353 7.82 21.00 -5.60
C GLY A 353 7.47 21.56 -4.23
N THR A 354 6.42 21.03 -3.61
CA THR A 354 6.01 21.44 -2.27
C THR A 354 6.90 20.81 -1.20
N GLY A 355 7.03 21.46 -0.04
CA GLY A 355 7.65 20.87 1.15
C GLY A 355 6.74 19.83 1.80
N GLY A 356 7.34 18.84 2.47
CA GLY A 356 6.63 17.82 3.23
C GLY A 356 6.26 18.28 4.64
N HIS A 357 5.25 17.67 5.23
CA HIS A 357 4.80 18.01 6.59
C HIS A 357 5.78 17.50 7.66
N GLY A 358 5.86 18.20 8.78
CA GLY A 358 6.52 17.69 9.98
C GLY A 358 5.69 16.58 10.63
N GLY A 359 6.36 15.61 11.22
CA GLY A 359 5.75 14.50 11.95
C GLY A 359 5.21 14.95 13.31
N VAL A 360 4.22 14.25 13.81
CA VAL A 360 3.62 14.52 15.12
C VAL A 360 4.56 14.05 16.24
N GLY A 361 4.68 14.81 17.32
CA GLY A 361 5.42 14.39 18.51
C GLY A 361 4.71 13.28 19.28
N GLY A 362 5.48 12.39 19.92
CA GLY A 362 4.94 11.25 20.64
C GLY A 362 4.24 11.65 21.94
N ASN A 363 3.24 10.87 22.34
CA ASN A 363 2.49 11.11 23.57
C ASN A 363 3.23 10.58 24.81
N ALA A 364 3.15 11.33 25.91
CA ALA A 364 3.56 10.89 27.22
C ALA A 364 2.39 10.26 28.00
N ILE A 365 2.50 8.95 28.29
CA ILE A 365 1.42 8.11 28.82
C ILE A 365 1.43 7.95 30.36
N ALA A 366 2.40 8.55 31.06
CA ALA A 366 2.55 8.44 32.51
C ALA A 366 2.80 9.81 33.18
N ALA A 367 2.53 9.90 34.49
CA ALA A 367 2.75 11.11 35.27
C ALA A 367 4.25 11.40 35.46
N GLY A 368 4.67 12.64 35.22
CA GLY A 368 6.07 13.07 35.34
C GLY A 368 6.88 13.10 34.04
N LEU A 369 6.24 12.90 32.88
CA LEU A 369 6.89 12.75 31.57
C LEU A 369 6.58 13.89 30.58
N PHE A 370 7.48 14.13 29.63
CA PHE A 370 7.30 15.15 28.59
C PHE A 370 6.76 14.55 27.29
N GLY A 371 5.72 15.18 26.72
CA GLY A 371 5.29 14.92 25.36
C GLY A 371 6.37 15.37 24.36
N GLY A 372 6.50 14.68 23.24
CA GLY A 372 7.49 14.99 22.22
C GLY A 372 7.08 16.20 21.41
N ASP A 373 8.03 17.00 20.95
CA ASP A 373 7.75 18.13 20.06
C ASP A 373 7.34 17.65 18.65
N GLY A 374 6.48 18.40 17.98
CA GLY A 374 6.19 18.19 16.57
C GLY A 374 7.37 18.58 15.69
N GLY A 375 7.57 17.84 14.60
CA GLY A 375 8.61 18.13 13.62
C GLY A 375 8.32 19.39 12.81
N ALA A 376 9.35 20.08 12.32
CA ALA A 376 9.16 21.22 11.43
C ALA A 376 8.67 20.78 10.04
N GLY A 377 7.87 21.63 9.39
CA GLY A 377 7.53 21.43 7.99
C GLY A 377 8.70 21.76 7.06
N GLY A 378 8.79 21.04 5.95
CA GLY A 378 9.81 21.25 4.91
C GLY A 378 9.56 22.53 4.12
N ALA A 379 10.62 23.16 3.62
CA ALA A 379 10.50 24.31 2.75
C ALA A 379 9.95 23.91 1.37
N GLY A 380 9.21 24.80 0.74
CA GLY A 380 8.87 24.65 -0.68
C GLY A 380 10.09 24.89 -1.57
N GLY A 381 10.14 24.22 -2.72
CA GLY A 381 11.21 24.39 -3.69
C GLY A 381 11.14 25.75 -4.39
N ALA A 382 12.27 26.24 -4.90
CA ALA A 382 12.29 27.47 -5.72
C ALA A 382 12.14 27.15 -7.22
N ALA A 383 11.40 27.98 -7.95
CA ALA A 383 11.31 27.90 -9.40
C ALA A 383 12.50 28.60 -10.11
N GLY A 384 12.69 28.30 -11.39
CA GLY A 384 13.79 28.82 -12.21
C GLY A 384 13.56 30.25 -12.74
N LEU A 385 13.36 30.39 -14.05
CA LEU A 385 13.11 31.69 -14.69
C LEU A 385 11.61 32.00 -14.79
N PHE A 386 10.82 31.00 -15.19
CA PHE A 386 9.36 31.01 -15.27
C PHE A 386 8.77 29.87 -14.42
N GLY A 387 7.74 30.16 -13.63
CA GLY A 387 7.00 29.16 -12.85
C GLY A 387 6.86 29.54 -11.39
N ASP A 388 5.97 28.87 -10.67
CA ASP A 388 5.64 29.23 -9.29
C ASP A 388 6.52 28.49 -8.28
N GLY A 389 6.82 29.15 -7.18
CA GLY A 389 7.53 28.55 -6.05
C GLY A 389 6.62 27.55 -5.33
N GLY A 390 7.20 26.47 -4.83
CA GLY A 390 6.44 25.44 -4.14
C GLY A 390 5.93 25.93 -2.79
N ALA A 391 4.73 25.49 -2.39
CA ALA A 391 4.25 25.70 -1.03
C ALA A 391 5.13 24.94 -0.02
N ALA A 392 5.27 25.46 1.19
CA ALA A 392 5.95 24.77 2.26
C ALA A 392 5.03 23.78 2.99
N GLY A 393 5.64 22.79 3.65
CA GLY A 393 4.93 21.87 4.53
C GLY A 393 4.59 22.52 5.87
N ALA A 394 3.48 22.08 6.45
CA ALA A 394 3.10 22.44 7.82
C ALA A 394 4.00 21.76 8.86
N GLY A 395 4.18 22.38 10.02
CA GLY A 395 4.77 21.73 11.19
C GLY A 395 3.83 20.69 11.80
N GLY A 396 4.41 19.66 12.41
CA GLY A 396 3.68 18.60 13.09
C GLY A 396 3.14 19.05 14.44
N ALA A 397 2.08 18.40 14.92
CA ALA A 397 1.56 18.69 16.25
C ALA A 397 2.52 18.20 17.35
N GLY A 398 2.53 18.88 18.50
CA GLY A 398 3.20 18.40 19.70
C GLY A 398 2.43 17.27 20.37
N GLY A 399 3.16 16.37 21.01
CA GLY A 399 2.62 15.22 21.72
C GLY A 399 2.00 15.59 23.06
N GLU A 400 0.97 14.85 23.44
CA GLU A 400 0.24 15.10 24.70
C GLU A 400 1.07 14.70 25.93
N SER A 401 0.72 15.25 27.10
CA SER A 401 1.32 14.88 28.39
C SER A 401 0.28 14.79 29.49
N THR A 402 0.43 13.84 30.41
CA THR A 402 -0.55 13.66 31.49
C THR A 402 -0.41 14.69 32.63
N THR A 403 0.80 15.06 33.06
CA THR A 403 0.96 15.95 34.25
C THR A 403 2.08 17.00 34.22
N THR A 404 3.12 16.90 33.39
CA THR A 404 4.32 17.74 33.49
C THR A 404 4.52 18.73 32.36
N GLY A 405 4.61 18.30 31.09
CA GLY A 405 4.83 19.22 29.98
C GLY A 405 4.48 18.58 28.65
N ALA A 406 3.52 19.15 27.95
CA ALA A 406 3.16 18.64 26.62
C ALA A 406 4.10 19.24 25.56
N GLY A 407 4.32 18.50 24.49
CA GLY A 407 5.23 18.89 23.42
C GLY A 407 4.75 20.11 22.67
N SER A 408 5.67 20.93 22.19
CA SER A 408 5.35 22.07 21.32
C SER A 408 5.00 21.62 19.91
N GLY A 409 4.16 22.41 19.23
CA GLY A 409 3.92 22.23 17.81
C GLY A 409 5.14 22.65 16.99
N GLY A 410 5.43 21.89 15.94
CA GLY A 410 6.54 22.18 15.04
C GLY A 410 6.29 23.44 14.23
N THR A 411 7.35 24.13 13.81
CA THR A 411 7.24 25.31 12.95
C THR A 411 6.87 24.94 11.52
N GLY A 412 6.07 25.76 10.85
CA GLY A 412 5.79 25.62 9.42
C GLY A 412 6.99 25.99 8.55
N GLY A 413 7.12 25.33 7.39
CA GLY A 413 8.21 25.56 6.45
C GLY A 413 8.10 26.90 5.70
N THR A 414 9.19 27.35 5.10
CA THR A 414 9.16 28.56 4.25
C THR A 414 8.72 28.24 2.83
N GLY A 415 7.82 29.04 2.26
CA GLY A 415 7.41 28.93 0.88
C GLY A 415 8.54 29.22 -0.10
N GLY A 416 8.53 28.52 -1.23
CA GLY A 416 9.57 28.63 -2.25
C GLY A 416 9.50 29.91 -3.07
N GLY A 417 10.63 30.39 -3.58
CA GLY A 417 10.65 31.54 -4.48
C GLY A 417 10.00 31.23 -5.83
N GLY A 418 9.20 32.16 -6.34
CA GLY A 418 8.72 32.15 -7.71
C GLY A 418 9.84 32.33 -8.73
N GLY A 419 9.54 32.06 -10.00
CA GLY A 419 10.46 32.17 -11.10
C GLY A 419 11.06 33.57 -11.18
N ARG A 420 12.37 33.67 -11.38
CA ARG A 420 13.13 34.94 -11.26
C ARG A 420 12.55 36.07 -12.12
N LEU A 421 11.91 35.77 -13.25
CA LEU A 421 11.25 36.77 -14.08
C LEU A 421 9.74 36.78 -13.84
N ILE A 422 9.08 35.64 -14.04
CA ILE A 422 7.63 35.49 -13.86
C ILE A 422 7.34 34.28 -12.98
N GLY A 423 6.55 34.50 -11.94
CA GLY A 423 6.10 33.42 -11.06
C GLY A 423 5.66 33.91 -9.70
N ASN A 424 4.68 33.25 -9.13
CA ASN A 424 4.23 33.50 -7.76
C ASN A 424 5.20 32.86 -6.76
N GLY A 425 5.39 33.50 -5.62
CA GLY A 425 6.03 32.84 -4.48
C GLY A 425 5.10 31.80 -3.86
N GLY A 426 5.66 30.70 -3.39
CA GLY A 426 4.91 29.64 -2.71
C GLY A 426 4.45 30.06 -1.32
N ALA A 427 3.35 29.49 -0.83
CA ALA A 427 2.85 29.78 0.51
C ALA A 427 3.78 29.21 1.61
N GLY A 428 3.87 29.91 2.74
CA GLY A 428 4.49 29.40 3.96
C GLY A 428 3.62 28.33 4.62
N GLY A 429 4.27 27.37 5.28
CA GLY A 429 3.60 26.28 5.97
C GLY A 429 2.97 26.72 7.29
N GLN A 430 1.91 26.04 7.71
CA GLN A 430 1.28 26.32 9.01
C GLN A 430 2.17 25.86 10.17
N GLY A 431 2.13 26.55 11.30
CA GLY A 431 2.66 26.03 12.55
C GLY A 431 1.81 24.89 13.11
N GLY A 432 2.44 23.91 13.72
CA GLY A 432 1.78 22.76 14.35
C GLY A 432 1.06 23.15 15.64
N VAL A 433 0.02 22.42 15.99
CA VAL A 433 -0.70 22.63 17.26
C VAL A 433 0.15 22.12 18.43
N GLY A 434 0.17 22.84 19.55
CA GLY A 434 0.83 22.38 20.77
C GLY A 434 0.08 21.23 21.45
N GLY A 435 0.81 20.32 22.07
CA GLY A 435 0.25 19.15 22.75
C GLY A 435 -0.61 19.52 23.96
N ALA A 436 -1.67 18.74 24.19
CA ALA A 436 -2.57 18.95 25.31
C ALA A 436 -2.05 18.33 26.61
N GLN A 437 -2.48 18.89 27.75
CA GLN A 437 -2.41 18.24 29.05
C GLN A 437 -3.76 17.66 29.46
N THR A 438 -3.75 16.37 29.76
CA THR A 438 -4.99 15.57 29.85
C THR A 438 -5.48 15.31 31.27
N SER A 439 -4.69 15.59 32.33
CA SER A 439 -5.13 15.41 33.72
C SER A 439 -5.41 16.72 34.47
N SER A 440 -6.39 16.68 35.36
CA SER A 440 -6.75 17.80 36.25
C SER A 440 -5.76 18.04 37.39
N ALA A 441 -4.83 17.11 37.62
CA ALA A 441 -3.72 17.20 38.57
C ALA A 441 -2.41 17.65 37.91
N ALA A 442 -2.48 18.18 36.69
CA ALA A 442 -1.36 18.75 35.97
C ALA A 442 -0.62 19.82 36.78
N THR A 443 0.71 19.84 36.71
CA THR A 443 1.57 20.83 37.38
C THR A 443 2.42 21.66 36.42
N GLY A 444 2.40 21.38 35.11
CA GLY A 444 3.12 22.21 34.13
C GLY A 444 2.28 22.61 32.92
N THR A 445 2.92 23.27 31.96
CA THR A 445 2.23 23.96 30.87
C THR A 445 1.88 23.00 29.73
N ALA A 446 0.75 23.26 29.07
CA ALA A 446 0.45 22.66 27.78
C ALA A 446 1.37 23.21 26.69
N GLY A 447 1.49 22.47 25.59
CA GLY A 447 2.46 22.74 24.53
C GLY A 447 2.17 24.06 23.82
N THR A 448 3.21 24.83 23.49
CA THR A 448 3.02 26.01 22.64
C THR A 448 2.73 25.61 21.20
N GLY A 449 1.91 26.39 20.50
CA GLY A 449 1.72 26.24 19.07
C GLY A 449 2.96 26.68 18.29
N GLY A 450 3.26 25.98 17.21
CA GLY A 450 4.39 26.29 16.33
C GLY A 450 4.18 27.58 15.56
N THR A 451 5.27 28.24 15.16
CA THR A 451 5.16 29.43 14.30
C THR A 451 4.83 29.03 12.87
N GLY A 452 3.98 29.80 12.20
CA GLY A 452 3.78 29.70 10.77
C GLY A 452 5.02 30.15 9.98
N GLY A 453 5.22 29.53 8.83
CA GLY A 453 6.33 29.79 7.94
C GLY A 453 6.12 31.00 7.05
N THR A 454 7.21 31.57 6.56
CA THR A 454 7.13 32.74 5.67
C THR A 454 6.73 32.33 4.26
N GLY A 455 5.96 33.18 3.57
CA GLY A 455 5.67 33.02 2.16
C GLY A 455 6.86 33.39 1.27
N GLY A 456 6.95 32.73 0.12
CA GLY A 456 8.01 32.91 -0.85
C GLY A 456 7.94 34.23 -1.61
N VAL A 457 9.08 34.72 -2.06
CA VAL A 457 9.16 35.95 -2.88
C VAL A 457 8.74 35.65 -4.32
N ALA A 458 7.99 36.57 -4.94
CA ALA A 458 7.57 36.46 -6.33
C ALA A 458 8.70 36.75 -7.33
N GLY A 459 8.43 36.50 -8.61
CA GLY A 459 9.29 36.90 -9.72
C GLY A 459 9.49 38.41 -9.85
N TRP A 460 10.61 38.80 -10.46
CA TRP A 460 10.99 40.20 -10.57
C TRP A 460 10.01 41.02 -11.41
N LEU A 461 9.56 40.52 -12.56
CA LEU A 461 8.70 41.24 -13.51
C LEU A 461 7.22 41.10 -13.15
N TYR A 462 6.73 39.87 -13.00
CA TYR A 462 5.32 39.59 -12.72
C TYR A 462 5.15 38.41 -11.76
N GLY A 463 4.36 38.58 -10.71
CA GLY A 463 3.98 37.52 -9.80
C GLY A 463 3.59 38.05 -8.43
N ASN A 464 2.76 37.29 -7.73
CA ASN A 464 2.36 37.60 -6.36
C ASN A 464 3.30 36.96 -5.35
N GLY A 465 3.57 37.64 -4.25
CA GLY A 465 4.27 37.03 -3.12
C GLY A 465 3.41 35.94 -2.48
N GLY A 466 4.03 34.89 -1.97
CA GLY A 466 3.33 33.79 -1.31
C GLY A 466 2.74 34.22 0.02
N ALA A 467 1.58 33.69 0.41
CA ALA A 467 1.03 33.96 1.74
C ALA A 467 1.93 33.38 2.84
N GLY A 468 2.00 34.04 4.00
CA GLY A 468 2.58 33.45 5.20
C GLY A 468 1.67 32.40 5.80
N GLY A 469 2.24 31.36 6.41
CA GLY A 469 1.49 30.37 7.17
C GLY A 469 1.00 30.95 8.48
N ALA A 470 -0.20 30.60 8.92
CA ALA A 470 -0.67 30.85 10.27
C ALA A 470 0.14 30.10 11.34
N GLY A 471 0.17 30.66 12.54
CA GLY A 471 0.69 30.00 13.72
C GLY A 471 -0.26 28.90 14.21
N GLY A 472 0.31 27.85 14.80
CA GLY A 472 -0.45 26.77 15.39
C GLY A 472 -1.11 27.18 16.70
N ALA A 473 -2.23 26.56 17.04
CA ALA A 473 -2.87 26.80 18.33
C ALA A 473 -2.02 26.23 19.47
N GLY A 474 -2.08 26.86 20.65
CA GLY A 474 -1.53 26.32 21.87
C GLY A 474 -2.35 25.15 22.40
N GLY A 475 -1.70 24.24 23.10
CA GLY A 475 -2.33 23.06 23.68
C GLY A 475 -3.26 23.39 24.83
N ALA A 476 -4.36 22.64 24.96
CA ALA A 476 -5.29 22.78 26.07
C ALA A 476 -4.71 22.18 27.36
N ASN A 477 -5.03 22.76 28.51
CA ASN A 477 -4.75 22.22 29.83
C ASN A 477 -6.07 21.86 30.54
N ALA A 478 -6.22 20.57 30.90
CA ALA A 478 -7.42 20.07 31.58
C ALA A 478 -7.53 20.49 33.07
N SER A 479 -6.49 21.11 33.64
CA SER A 479 -6.52 21.62 35.02
C SER A 479 -7.27 22.95 35.14
N SER A 480 -8.08 23.07 36.20
CA SER A 480 -8.80 24.28 36.59
C SER A 480 -8.03 25.15 37.60
N ALA A 481 -6.85 24.70 38.04
CA ALA A 481 -5.91 25.51 38.81
C ALA A 481 -5.27 26.59 37.92
N ASN A 482 -4.66 27.64 38.50
CA ASN A 482 -4.02 28.79 37.81
C ASN A 482 -2.83 28.45 36.88
N ILE A 483 -2.90 27.36 36.13
CA ILE A 483 -1.90 26.92 35.15
C ILE A 483 -2.42 27.32 33.77
N ALA A 484 -1.60 28.06 33.03
CA ALA A 484 -1.95 28.52 31.70
C ALA A 484 -2.04 27.33 30.72
N GLY A 485 -2.95 27.48 29.74
CA GLY A 485 -2.85 26.71 28.51
C GLY A 485 -1.56 27.08 27.74
N GLY A 486 -1.25 26.31 26.71
CA GLY A 486 -0.10 26.62 25.85
C GLY A 486 -0.33 27.92 25.08
N ASN A 487 0.72 28.70 24.83
CA ASN A 487 0.58 29.89 23.98
C ASN A 487 0.37 29.48 22.52
N GLY A 488 -0.41 30.24 21.77
CA GLY A 488 -0.50 30.13 20.32
C GLY A 488 0.80 30.57 19.63
N GLY A 489 1.07 29.99 18.47
CA GLY A 489 2.22 30.33 17.66
C GLY A 489 2.00 31.61 16.85
N ASN A 490 3.09 32.27 16.47
CA ASN A 490 3.02 33.44 15.60
C ASN A 490 2.71 33.03 14.15
N GLY A 491 1.92 33.83 13.44
CA GLY A 491 1.80 33.76 11.99
C GLY A 491 3.10 34.17 11.30
N GLY A 492 3.40 33.52 10.19
CA GLY A 492 4.52 33.81 9.31
C GLY A 492 4.24 34.99 8.40
N ASN A 493 5.30 35.68 7.98
CA ASN A 493 5.16 36.83 7.09
C ASN A 493 4.82 36.41 5.67
N GLY A 494 4.03 37.24 4.97
CA GLY A 494 3.80 37.10 3.54
C GLY A 494 5.03 37.48 2.72
N GLY A 495 5.21 36.83 1.58
CA GLY A 495 6.30 37.09 0.65
C GLY A 495 6.10 38.38 -0.15
N ALA A 496 7.18 38.98 -0.61
CA ALA A 496 7.11 40.21 -1.40
C ALA A 496 6.81 39.93 -2.88
N ALA A 497 6.03 40.81 -3.51
CA ALA A 497 6.08 41.01 -4.96
C ALA A 497 7.14 42.06 -5.31
N GLN A 498 7.68 42.02 -6.53
CA GLN A 498 8.82 42.86 -6.91
C GLN A 498 8.43 44.06 -7.80
N LEU A 499 8.04 43.84 -9.07
CA LEU A 499 7.65 44.92 -9.99
C LEU A 499 6.13 45.00 -10.18
N ILE A 500 5.50 43.92 -10.67
CA ILE A 500 4.05 43.82 -10.91
C ILE A 500 3.50 42.62 -10.14
N GLY A 501 2.50 42.84 -9.30
CA GLY A 501 1.85 41.81 -8.48
C GLY A 501 1.62 42.27 -7.03
N ALA A 502 0.77 41.54 -6.32
CA ALA A 502 0.47 41.80 -4.92
C ALA A 502 1.48 41.08 -4.00
N GLY A 503 1.84 41.69 -2.88
CA GLY A 503 2.54 40.98 -1.82
C GLY A 503 1.62 39.92 -1.21
N GLY A 504 2.21 38.87 -0.68
CA GLY A 504 1.46 37.83 0.02
C GLY A 504 0.90 38.34 1.34
N ILE A 505 -0.26 37.86 1.74
CA ILE A 505 -0.82 38.17 3.06
C ILE A 505 0.02 37.52 4.16
N GLY A 506 0.13 38.18 5.31
CA GLY A 506 0.70 37.56 6.50
C GLY A 506 -0.22 36.46 7.04
N GLY A 507 0.36 35.45 7.67
CA GLY A 507 -0.37 34.37 8.32
C GLY A 507 -1.07 34.84 9.59
N MET A 508 -2.18 34.18 9.94
CA MET A 508 -2.91 34.51 11.16
C MET A 508 -2.14 34.04 12.41
N ALA A 509 -2.41 34.69 13.54
CA ALA A 509 -1.95 34.20 14.84
C ALA A 509 -2.60 32.86 15.19
N GLY A 510 -1.86 31.98 15.86
CA GLY A 510 -2.42 30.83 16.54
C GLY A 510 -3.15 31.26 17.81
N ALA A 511 -4.30 30.64 18.09
CA ALA A 511 -5.02 30.88 19.33
C ALA A 511 -4.28 30.27 20.53
N GLY A 512 -4.34 30.93 21.69
CA GLY A 512 -3.90 30.36 22.95
C GLY A 512 -4.75 29.15 23.36
N GLY A 513 -4.12 28.19 24.03
CA GLY A 513 -4.78 26.99 24.53
C GLY A 513 -5.70 27.29 25.72
N THR A 514 -6.78 26.55 25.85
CA THR A 514 -7.74 26.69 26.96
C THR A 514 -7.16 26.12 28.26
N GLY A 515 -7.36 26.77 29.42
CA GLY A 515 -6.89 26.32 30.74
C GLY A 515 -7.27 27.33 31.84
N GLY A 516 -6.85 27.12 33.10
CA GLY A 516 -7.26 27.98 34.23
C GLY A 516 -7.00 29.48 34.05
N ASN A 517 -5.89 29.86 33.40
CA ASN A 517 -5.61 31.24 32.99
C ASN A 517 -5.67 31.47 31.46
N GLY A 518 -5.94 30.42 30.67
CA GLY A 518 -5.75 30.41 29.21
C GLY A 518 -4.28 30.59 28.79
N GLY A 519 -3.95 30.24 27.55
CA GLY A 519 -2.70 30.62 26.90
C GLY A 519 -2.84 31.96 26.17
N ALA A 520 -1.73 32.64 25.92
CA ALA A 520 -1.74 33.85 25.09
C ALA A 520 -1.89 33.48 23.60
N ASP A 521 -2.64 34.28 22.85
CA ASP A 521 -2.64 34.20 21.38
C ASP A 521 -1.26 34.60 20.82
N GLY A 522 -0.93 34.05 19.66
CA GLY A 522 0.26 34.46 18.92
C GLY A 522 0.10 35.84 18.28
N LEU A 523 1.19 36.33 17.66
CA LEU A 523 1.15 37.51 16.81
C LEU A 523 0.80 37.12 15.37
N GLY A 524 -0.01 37.94 14.69
CA GLY A 524 -0.21 37.79 13.24
C GLY A 524 1.06 38.12 12.47
N GLY A 525 1.26 37.44 11.34
CA GLY A 525 2.32 37.72 10.40
C GLY A 525 2.09 39.04 9.64
N VAL A 526 3.18 39.67 9.22
CA VAL A 526 3.11 40.90 8.42
C VAL A 526 2.90 40.55 6.95
N SER A 527 2.01 41.26 6.26
CA SER A 527 1.85 41.12 4.81
C SER A 527 3.09 41.59 4.06
N GLY A 528 3.42 40.88 2.99
CA GLY A 528 4.51 41.24 2.09
C GLY A 528 4.21 42.51 1.31
N THR A 529 5.28 43.18 0.87
CA THR A 529 5.17 44.40 0.07
C THR A 529 4.64 44.09 -1.33
N GLY A 530 3.70 44.89 -1.82
CA GLY A 530 3.26 44.86 -3.22
C GLY A 530 4.34 45.35 -4.19
N GLY A 531 4.17 45.00 -5.47
CA GLY A 531 5.10 45.40 -6.52
C GLY A 531 5.14 46.92 -6.70
N ARG A 532 6.29 47.44 -7.15
CA ARG A 532 6.55 48.88 -7.31
C ARG A 532 5.57 49.62 -8.23
N LEU A 533 4.88 48.91 -9.13
CA LEU A 533 3.85 49.47 -10.02
C LEU A 533 2.40 49.14 -9.58
N TYR A 534 2.20 48.29 -8.57
CA TYR A 534 0.88 47.84 -8.07
C TYR A 534 0.42 48.68 -6.87
N GLY A 535 0.45 50.00 -7.02
CA GLY A 535 -0.14 50.97 -6.09
C GLY A 535 -1.47 51.50 -6.62
N GLY A 536 -2.48 50.63 -6.82
CA GLY A 536 -3.83 51.02 -7.27
C GLY A 536 -4.69 49.83 -7.68
N ALA A 537 -5.99 49.86 -7.39
CA ALA A 537 -7.00 48.80 -7.55
C ALA A 537 -7.10 48.15 -8.96
N PRO A 538 -7.64 46.92 -9.09
CA PRO A 538 -7.38 46.03 -10.24
C PRO A 538 -8.18 46.37 -11.50
N LEU A 539 -7.53 46.17 -12.66
CA LEU A 539 -8.20 46.01 -13.95
C LEU A 539 -8.60 44.54 -14.12
N GLU A 540 -9.90 44.26 -14.06
CA GLU A 540 -10.51 42.96 -14.34
C GLU A 540 -10.38 42.60 -15.82
N PHE A 541 -9.43 41.72 -16.14
CA PHE A 541 -9.66 40.69 -17.16
C PHE A 541 -9.89 39.39 -16.38
N SER A 542 -11.03 38.72 -16.66
CA SER A 542 -11.52 37.47 -16.05
C SER A 542 -10.52 36.75 -15.14
N ALA A 543 -10.91 36.46 -13.89
CA ALA A 543 -10.13 35.90 -12.78
C ALA A 543 -9.29 34.62 -13.07
N ARG A 544 -9.27 34.09 -14.30
CA ARG A 544 -8.42 33.01 -14.77
C ARG A 544 -7.45 33.53 -15.84
N PRO A 545 -6.11 33.48 -15.60
CA PRO A 545 -5.13 33.96 -16.56
C PRO A 545 -5.14 33.15 -17.87
N LEU A 546 -4.61 33.71 -18.96
CA LEU A 546 -4.42 32.95 -20.22
C LEU A 546 -3.34 31.88 -20.06
N ILE A 547 -2.25 32.24 -19.36
CA ILE A 547 -1.10 31.39 -19.03
C ILE A 547 -0.79 31.60 -17.55
N GLY A 548 -0.60 30.51 -16.81
CA GLY A 548 -0.26 30.53 -15.39
C GLY A 548 -0.91 29.39 -14.64
N ASP A 549 -0.23 28.90 -13.60
CA ASP A 549 -0.77 27.81 -12.78
C ASP A 549 -1.91 28.34 -11.88
N GLY A 550 -2.78 27.43 -11.47
CA GLY A 550 -3.84 27.72 -10.53
C GLY A 550 -3.27 27.92 -9.12
N ALA A 551 -3.85 28.85 -8.37
CA ALA A 551 -3.39 29.13 -7.02
C ALA A 551 -3.67 27.95 -6.09
N ASP A 552 -2.68 27.47 -5.35
CA ASP A 552 -2.89 26.46 -4.32
C ASP A 552 -3.84 27.00 -3.23
N ALA A 553 -4.74 26.14 -2.76
CA ALA A 553 -5.62 26.49 -1.66
C ALA A 553 -4.91 26.38 -0.30
N ALA A 554 -5.34 27.22 0.63
CA ALA A 554 -4.72 27.30 1.95
C ALA A 554 -4.88 25.97 2.74
N PRO A 555 -3.80 25.39 3.27
CA PRO A 555 -3.88 24.20 4.13
C PRO A 555 -4.72 24.45 5.40
N GLY A 556 -5.48 23.45 5.82
CA GLY A 556 -6.44 23.50 6.93
C GLY A 556 -7.82 24.07 6.59
N THR A 557 -8.03 24.53 5.35
CA THR A 557 -9.31 25.14 4.93
C THR A 557 -10.23 24.20 4.18
N GLY A 558 -9.72 23.05 3.71
CA GLY A 558 -10.43 22.17 2.78
C GLY A 558 -10.82 22.83 1.45
N GLN A 559 -10.26 24.00 1.11
CA GLN A 559 -10.61 24.72 -0.12
C GLN A 559 -10.01 24.05 -1.35
N ALA A 560 -10.73 24.13 -2.47
CA ALA A 560 -10.22 23.63 -3.74
C ALA A 560 -9.10 24.51 -4.29
N GLY A 561 -8.10 23.88 -4.89
CA GLY A 561 -7.06 24.56 -5.63
C GLY A 561 -7.65 25.32 -6.82
N GLY A 562 -7.07 26.49 -7.10
CA GLY A 562 -7.42 27.31 -8.24
C GLY A 562 -7.20 26.57 -9.54
N THR A 563 -8.00 26.89 -10.54
CA THR A 563 -7.82 26.35 -11.89
C THR A 563 -6.61 26.97 -12.58
N GLY A 564 -5.87 26.17 -13.35
CA GLY A 564 -4.86 26.67 -14.27
C GLY A 564 -5.41 27.61 -15.35
N GLY A 565 -4.50 28.37 -15.94
CA GLY A 565 -4.79 29.32 -17.01
C GLY A 565 -5.35 28.64 -18.26
N TRP A 566 -6.11 29.39 -19.06
CA TRP A 566 -6.91 28.83 -20.16
C TRP A 566 -6.12 28.03 -21.20
N LEU A 567 -4.95 28.53 -21.62
CA LEU A 567 -4.12 27.87 -22.65
C LEU A 567 -3.05 26.98 -22.03
N TYR A 568 -2.33 27.50 -21.03
CA TYR A 568 -1.22 26.79 -20.41
C TYR A 568 -1.19 27.06 -18.91
N GLY A 569 -1.21 26.00 -18.11
CA GLY A 569 -1.11 26.12 -16.67
C GLY A 569 -1.63 24.88 -15.96
N ASN A 570 -0.89 24.44 -14.95
CA ASN A 570 -1.31 23.39 -14.05
C ASN A 570 -2.45 23.89 -13.15
N GLY A 571 -3.27 22.98 -12.63
CA GLY A 571 -4.16 23.33 -11.53
C GLY A 571 -3.41 23.43 -10.21
N GLY A 572 -3.90 24.27 -9.30
CA GLY A 572 -3.34 24.41 -7.96
C GLY A 572 -3.69 23.23 -7.06
N ALA A 573 -2.89 22.96 -6.04
CA ALA A 573 -3.18 21.96 -5.03
C ALA A 573 -4.41 22.33 -4.18
N GLY A 574 -5.20 21.34 -3.80
CA GLY A 574 -6.25 21.49 -2.82
C GLY A 574 -5.69 21.71 -1.41
N GLY A 575 -6.32 22.58 -0.63
CA GLY A 575 -5.93 22.81 0.75
C GLY A 575 -6.29 21.62 1.62
N SER A 576 -5.43 21.21 2.55
CA SER A 576 -5.78 20.17 3.52
C SER A 576 -6.98 20.59 4.39
N GLY A 577 -7.71 19.62 4.95
CA GLY A 577 -8.80 19.90 5.88
C GLY A 577 -8.31 20.06 7.33
N ALA A 578 -9.01 20.88 8.12
CA ALA A 578 -8.93 20.83 9.59
C ALA A 578 -9.53 19.51 10.14
N PRO A 579 -9.32 19.13 11.41
CA PRO A 579 -9.97 17.95 11.99
C PRO A 579 -11.48 17.88 11.69
N GLY A 580 -11.95 16.74 11.16
CA GLY A 580 -13.34 16.55 10.71
C GLY A 580 -13.71 17.21 9.38
N GLN A 581 -12.79 17.95 8.75
CA GLN A 581 -13.00 18.61 7.46
C GLN A 581 -12.26 17.88 6.33
N ALA A 582 -12.95 17.69 5.20
CA ALA A 582 -12.35 17.08 4.03
C ALA A 582 -11.23 17.95 3.43
N GLY A 583 -10.27 17.31 2.79
CA GLY A 583 -9.30 17.99 1.94
C GLY A 583 -9.98 18.58 0.71
N GLY A 584 -9.48 19.72 0.26
CA GLY A 584 -10.00 20.38 -0.92
C GLY A 584 -9.58 19.68 -2.20
N ALA A 585 -10.40 19.78 -3.24
CA ALA A 585 -10.04 19.22 -4.54
C ALA A 585 -8.85 19.96 -5.15
N GLY A 586 -7.99 19.27 -5.88
CA GLY A 586 -7.02 19.89 -6.75
C GLY A 586 -7.70 20.66 -7.89
N GLY A 587 -7.09 21.75 -8.30
CA GLY A 587 -7.55 22.57 -9.40
C GLY A 587 -7.42 21.83 -10.73
N ALA A 588 -8.34 22.09 -11.65
CA ALA A 588 -8.23 21.63 -13.03
C ALA A 588 -7.20 22.47 -13.81
N ALA A 589 -6.42 21.82 -14.68
CA ALA A 589 -5.63 22.53 -15.67
C ALA A 589 -6.49 23.09 -16.82
N GLY A 590 -5.91 23.96 -17.65
CA GLY A 590 -6.55 24.53 -18.84
C GLY A 590 -6.49 23.63 -20.07
N LEU A 591 -6.02 24.15 -21.21
CA LEU A 591 -5.83 23.36 -22.43
C LEU A 591 -4.60 22.44 -22.34
N ILE A 592 -3.48 22.96 -21.83
CA ILE A 592 -2.23 22.23 -21.58
C ILE A 592 -1.81 22.45 -20.12
N GLY A 593 -1.53 21.37 -19.39
CA GLY A 593 -1.07 21.42 -17.99
C GLY A 593 -1.58 20.24 -17.18
N ASN A 594 -0.98 19.97 -16.03
CA ASN A 594 -1.39 18.87 -15.15
C ASN A 594 -2.42 19.34 -14.13
N GLY A 595 -3.35 18.46 -13.77
CA GLY A 595 -4.28 18.72 -12.66
C GLY A 595 -3.54 18.84 -11.33
N GLY A 596 -4.00 19.72 -10.46
CA GLY A 596 -3.42 19.88 -9.13
C GLY A 596 -3.73 18.67 -8.23
N PRO A 597 -2.88 18.34 -7.26
CA PRO A 597 -3.19 17.28 -6.29
C PRO A 597 -4.32 17.70 -5.35
N GLY A 598 -5.12 16.73 -4.90
CA GLY A 598 -6.10 16.94 -3.84
C GLY A 598 -5.44 17.13 -2.48
N GLY A 599 -6.03 17.97 -1.63
CA GLY A 599 -5.58 18.21 -0.27
C GLY A 599 -5.83 17.00 0.63
N ALA A 600 -4.98 16.78 1.63
CA ALA A 600 -5.22 15.76 2.64
C ALA A 600 -6.47 16.08 3.49
N GLY A 601 -7.25 15.08 3.86
CA GLY A 601 -8.33 15.23 4.83
C GLY A 601 -7.75 15.50 6.22
N GLY A 602 -8.43 16.33 7.01
CA GLY A 602 -8.10 16.42 8.43
C GLY A 602 -8.52 15.15 9.17
N ALA A 603 -8.20 15.05 10.46
CA ALA A 603 -8.46 13.83 11.24
C ALA A 603 -9.89 13.30 11.05
N GLY A 604 -10.02 12.04 10.66
CA GLY A 604 -11.27 11.32 10.36
C GLY A 604 -12.02 11.75 9.09
N ALA A 605 -11.50 12.70 8.31
CA ALA A 605 -12.15 13.25 7.14
C ALA A 605 -11.48 12.84 5.82
N SER A 606 -12.25 12.83 4.74
CA SER A 606 -11.78 12.37 3.44
C SER A 606 -10.74 13.30 2.81
N GLY A 607 -9.80 12.73 2.06
CA GLY A 607 -8.94 13.49 1.17
C GLY A 607 -9.72 14.12 0.01
N GLY A 608 -9.18 15.20 -0.55
CA GLY A 608 -9.74 15.88 -1.70
C GLY A 608 -9.45 15.16 -3.00
N ALA A 609 -10.33 15.30 -3.99
CA ALA A 609 -10.09 14.75 -5.33
C ALA A 609 -8.88 15.41 -6.01
N GLY A 610 -8.15 14.66 -6.83
CA GLY A 610 -7.18 15.25 -7.75
C GLY A 610 -7.88 16.05 -8.85
N GLY A 611 -7.23 17.13 -9.28
CA GLY A 611 -7.71 17.96 -10.38
C GLY A 611 -7.55 17.27 -11.73
N THR A 612 -8.37 17.62 -12.71
CA THR A 612 -8.24 17.06 -14.07
C THR A 612 -7.05 17.66 -14.80
N GLY A 613 -6.37 16.83 -15.58
CA GLY A 613 -5.36 17.27 -16.55
C GLY A 613 -5.94 18.19 -17.62
N GLY A 614 -5.04 18.87 -18.34
CA GLY A 614 -5.40 19.82 -19.36
C GLY A 614 -6.11 19.14 -20.51
N TRP A 615 -7.13 19.77 -21.07
CA TRP A 615 -8.04 19.13 -22.03
C TRP A 615 -7.32 18.47 -23.21
N LEU A 616 -6.27 19.09 -23.75
CA LEU A 616 -5.47 18.54 -24.86
C LEU A 616 -4.31 17.68 -24.35
N TYR A 617 -3.49 18.25 -23.45
CA TYR A 617 -2.31 17.58 -22.92
C TYR A 617 -2.20 17.84 -21.42
N GLY A 618 -2.12 16.78 -20.62
CA GLY A 618 -2.01 16.91 -19.19
C GLY A 618 -2.43 15.68 -18.42
N ASN A 619 -1.67 15.36 -17.38
CA ASN A 619 -1.99 14.29 -16.46
C ASN A 619 -2.99 14.79 -15.41
N GLY A 620 -3.85 13.89 -14.93
CA GLY A 620 -4.67 14.15 -13.76
C GLY A 620 -3.84 14.25 -12.48
N GLY A 621 -4.28 15.07 -11.54
CA GLY A 621 -3.66 15.22 -10.23
C GLY A 621 -3.93 14.01 -9.34
N ALA A 622 -3.04 13.74 -8.38
CA ALA A 622 -3.27 12.69 -7.39
C ALA A 622 -4.42 13.08 -6.44
N GLY A 623 -5.17 12.10 -5.96
CA GLY A 623 -6.11 12.27 -4.87
C GLY A 623 -5.39 12.50 -3.53
N GLY A 624 -5.97 13.33 -2.67
CA GLY A 624 -5.46 13.59 -1.33
C GLY A 624 -5.66 12.40 -0.40
N SER A 625 -4.80 12.23 0.59
CA SER A 625 -4.96 11.17 1.60
C SER A 625 -6.12 11.48 2.55
N GLY A 626 -6.85 10.46 3.00
CA GLY A 626 -7.79 10.59 4.11
C GLY A 626 -7.06 10.78 5.45
N GLY A 627 -7.63 11.56 6.36
CA GLY A 627 -7.03 11.79 7.66
C GLY A 627 -7.31 10.64 8.64
N SER A 628 -6.32 10.29 9.47
CA SER A 628 -6.50 9.27 10.51
C SER A 628 -7.60 9.65 11.50
N GLY A 629 -8.32 8.65 12.00
CA GLY A 629 -9.35 8.84 13.01
C GLY A 629 -8.80 9.41 14.31
N ILE A 630 -9.69 10.01 15.11
CA ILE A 630 -9.36 10.56 16.43
C ILE A 630 -9.59 9.46 17.49
N ALA A 631 -8.63 9.24 18.38
CA ALA A 631 -8.78 8.26 19.45
C ALA A 631 -10.00 8.55 20.33
N GLY A 632 -10.72 7.50 20.72
CA GLY A 632 -11.88 7.65 21.60
C GLY A 632 -11.46 8.09 23.00
N LEU A 633 -12.19 9.04 23.60
CA LEU A 633 -12.11 9.27 25.05
C LEU A 633 -12.70 8.06 25.79
N PRO A 634 -12.35 7.84 27.07
CA PRO A 634 -12.93 6.74 27.84
C PRO A 634 -14.46 6.71 27.76
N GLY A 635 -15.03 5.54 27.41
CA GLY A 635 -16.47 5.37 27.20
C GLY A 635 -17.00 5.79 25.82
N PHE A 636 -16.14 6.26 24.90
CA PHE A 636 -16.47 6.58 23.51
C PHE A 636 -15.72 5.68 22.50
N ASN A 637 -16.32 5.46 21.33
CA ASN A 637 -15.70 4.72 20.24
C ASN A 637 -14.50 5.48 19.65
N GLY A 638 -13.57 4.74 19.04
CA GLY A 638 -12.53 5.33 18.20
C GLY A 638 -13.13 5.98 16.95
N GLY A 639 -12.60 7.11 16.52
CA GLY A 639 -12.98 7.75 15.27
C GLY A 639 -12.54 6.94 14.06
N ASN A 640 -13.37 6.90 13.02
CA ASN A 640 -13.03 6.24 11.76
C ASN A 640 -11.94 7.02 11.02
N GLY A 641 -11.13 6.32 10.23
CA GLY A 641 -10.25 6.92 9.25
C GLY A 641 -11.04 7.53 8.10
N GLY A 642 -10.56 8.65 7.58
CA GLY A 642 -11.14 9.29 6.41
C GLY A 642 -10.82 8.55 5.11
N ASN A 643 -11.70 8.64 4.12
CA ASN A 643 -11.46 8.03 2.82
C ASN A 643 -10.37 8.77 2.03
N GLY A 644 -9.62 8.08 1.21
CA GLY A 644 -8.77 8.71 0.20
C GLY A 644 -9.59 9.45 -0.86
N GLY A 645 -9.07 10.56 -1.36
CA GLY A 645 -9.68 11.28 -2.48
C GLY A 645 -9.42 10.56 -3.80
N PRO A 646 -10.35 10.60 -4.77
CA PRO A 646 -10.11 10.01 -6.08
C PRO A 646 -9.03 10.78 -6.86
N GLY A 647 -8.28 10.08 -7.71
CA GLY A 647 -7.35 10.70 -8.65
C GLY A 647 -8.09 11.46 -9.76
N GLY A 648 -7.48 12.53 -10.26
CA GLY A 648 -8.00 13.31 -11.37
C GLY A 648 -7.84 12.57 -12.70
N ALA A 649 -8.75 12.82 -13.65
CA ALA A 649 -8.63 12.26 -15.00
C ALA A 649 -7.56 12.99 -15.82
N GLY A 650 -6.91 12.27 -16.74
CA GLY A 650 -6.07 12.85 -17.79
C GLY A 650 -6.89 13.57 -18.87
N GLY A 651 -6.19 14.34 -19.72
CA GLY A 651 -6.76 15.04 -20.87
C GLY A 651 -7.03 14.15 -22.09
N TRP A 652 -6.84 14.67 -23.30
CA TRP A 652 -6.78 13.85 -24.51
C TRP A 652 -5.50 13.01 -24.58
N TRP A 653 -4.38 13.64 -24.23
CA TRP A 653 -3.07 13.01 -24.01
C TRP A 653 -2.63 13.22 -22.57
N GLY A 654 -2.55 12.15 -21.80
CA GLY A 654 -2.06 12.23 -20.42
C GLY A 654 -2.59 11.10 -19.55
N SER A 655 -1.88 10.79 -18.47
CA SER A 655 -2.25 9.73 -17.56
C SER A 655 -3.26 10.19 -16.50
N GLY A 656 -4.06 9.26 -15.98
CA GLY A 656 -4.87 9.50 -14.80
C GLY A 656 -4.01 9.67 -13.55
N GLY A 657 -4.47 10.46 -12.60
CA GLY A 657 -3.84 10.61 -11.29
C GLY A 657 -4.12 9.41 -10.39
N VAL A 658 -3.19 9.07 -9.51
CA VAL A 658 -3.41 8.01 -8.51
C VAL A 658 -4.46 8.42 -7.48
N GLY A 659 -5.23 7.46 -6.99
CA GLY A 659 -6.14 7.65 -5.87
C GLY A 659 -5.38 7.86 -4.57
N GLY A 660 -5.93 8.68 -3.68
CA GLY A 660 -5.36 8.94 -2.36
C GLY A 660 -5.50 7.74 -1.43
N ASN A 661 -4.53 7.53 -0.56
CA ASN A 661 -4.64 6.51 0.49
C ASN A 661 -5.65 6.95 1.55
N ALA A 662 -6.31 5.99 2.18
CA ALA A 662 -7.21 6.30 3.28
C ALA A 662 -6.48 6.48 4.62
N GLY A 663 -7.17 7.12 5.56
CA GLY A 663 -6.74 7.24 6.95
C GLY A 663 -7.00 5.96 7.74
N THR A 664 -6.18 5.75 8.76
CA THR A 664 -6.34 4.64 9.71
C THR A 664 -7.48 4.93 10.70
N GLY A 665 -8.20 3.90 11.10
CA GLY A 665 -9.15 3.96 12.21
C GLY A 665 -8.43 4.12 13.54
N ALA A 666 -9.04 4.84 14.47
CA ALA A 666 -8.41 5.11 15.76
C ALA A 666 -8.75 4.05 16.81
N ILE A 667 -7.88 3.95 17.81
CA ILE A 667 -8.11 3.08 18.97
C ILE A 667 -9.41 3.47 19.72
N ALA A 668 -10.08 2.46 20.28
CA ALA A 668 -11.23 2.69 21.15
C ALA A 668 -10.81 3.37 22.46
N GLY A 669 -11.69 4.18 23.05
CA GLY A 669 -11.46 4.74 24.37
C GLY A 669 -11.51 3.68 25.47
N GLY A 670 -10.61 3.77 26.45
CA GLY A 670 -10.57 2.84 27.60
C GLY A 670 -11.87 2.84 28.42
N SER A 671 -12.12 1.79 29.21
CA SER A 671 -13.36 1.67 30.00
C SER A 671 -13.32 2.48 31.31
N ASP A 672 -14.42 3.15 31.65
CA ASP A 672 -14.74 3.67 33.00
C ASP A 672 -15.47 2.64 33.89
N GLY A 673 -15.73 1.44 33.34
CA GLY A 673 -16.43 0.34 34.01
C GLY A 673 -17.95 0.30 33.79
N THR A 674 -18.57 1.26 33.10
CA THR A 674 -20.06 1.31 32.97
C THR A 674 -20.66 1.63 31.59
N SER A 675 -19.87 2.03 30.57
CA SER A 675 -20.42 2.62 29.31
C SER A 675 -20.05 1.93 27.98
N THR A 676 -20.75 2.31 26.90
CA THR A 676 -20.92 1.66 25.58
C THR A 676 -19.83 1.89 24.52
N GLY A 677 -18.82 2.74 24.75
CA GLY A 677 -17.73 3.02 23.79
C GLY A 677 -16.64 1.96 23.77
N ARG A 678 -16.90 0.84 23.10
CA ARG A 678 -16.04 -0.35 23.09
C ARG A 678 -15.53 -0.72 21.70
N VAL A 679 -15.83 0.10 20.68
CA VAL A 679 -15.51 -0.22 19.28
C VAL A 679 -14.46 0.76 18.77
N ALA A 680 -13.38 0.23 18.23
CA ALA A 680 -12.36 1.04 17.59
C ALA A 680 -12.85 1.52 16.20
N GLY A 681 -12.29 2.62 15.74
CA GLY A 681 -12.69 3.20 14.46
C GLY A 681 -12.32 2.29 13.30
N SER A 682 -13.17 2.24 12.27
CA SER A 682 -12.83 1.56 11.02
C SER A 682 -11.80 2.38 10.24
N GLY A 683 -10.95 1.71 9.46
CA GLY A 683 -10.13 2.38 8.45
C GLY A 683 -11.00 3.00 7.36
N GLY A 684 -10.50 4.06 6.72
CA GLY A 684 -11.18 4.66 5.57
C GLY A 684 -10.97 3.86 4.29
N ASN A 685 -11.79 4.09 3.28
CA ASN A 685 -11.63 3.49 1.95
C ASN A 685 -10.63 4.27 1.11
N GLY A 686 -9.76 3.59 0.38
CA GLY A 686 -8.86 4.22 -0.57
C GLY A 686 -9.61 4.91 -1.71
N GLY A 687 -9.04 5.98 -2.24
CA GLY A 687 -9.62 6.71 -3.37
C GLY A 687 -9.42 5.97 -4.68
N ASP A 688 -10.37 6.07 -5.60
CA ASP A 688 -10.22 5.46 -6.92
C ASP A 688 -9.15 6.19 -7.75
N GLY A 689 -8.49 5.47 -8.64
CA GLY A 689 -7.59 6.05 -9.62
C GLY A 689 -8.33 6.83 -10.70
N GLY A 690 -7.72 7.92 -11.17
CA GLY A 690 -8.27 8.75 -12.23
C GLY A 690 -8.23 8.06 -13.59
N GLY A 691 -9.19 8.39 -14.45
CA GLY A 691 -9.22 7.88 -15.82
C GLY A 691 -8.00 8.33 -16.63
N GLY A 692 -7.48 7.45 -17.48
CA GLY A 692 -6.45 7.78 -18.46
C GLY A 692 -6.97 8.72 -19.54
N GLY A 693 -6.06 9.26 -20.36
CA GLY A 693 -6.42 10.20 -21.40
C GLY A 693 -7.32 9.59 -22.46
N TRP A 694 -8.21 10.39 -23.06
CA TRP A 694 -9.22 9.88 -23.99
C TRP A 694 -8.60 9.20 -25.23
N LEU A 695 -7.49 9.73 -25.75
CA LEU A 695 -6.81 9.16 -26.92
C LEU A 695 -5.60 8.30 -26.51
N PHE A 696 -4.69 8.87 -25.72
CA PHE A 696 -3.58 8.12 -25.11
C PHE A 696 -3.38 8.49 -23.65
N GLY A 697 -3.12 7.47 -22.84
CA GLY A 697 -2.60 7.62 -21.49
C GLY A 697 -3.11 6.54 -20.55
N ASP A 698 -2.23 6.07 -19.69
CA ASP A 698 -2.56 5.05 -18.69
C ASP A 698 -3.43 5.66 -17.60
N ALA A 699 -4.31 4.85 -17.03
CA ALA A 699 -5.14 5.28 -15.92
C ALA A 699 -4.40 5.18 -14.58
N GLY A 700 -4.83 5.97 -13.60
CA GLY A 700 -4.22 6.00 -12.28
C GLY A 700 -4.56 4.75 -11.48
N ALA A 701 -3.63 4.29 -10.65
CA ALA A 701 -3.92 3.25 -9.65
C ALA A 701 -4.85 3.76 -8.54
N GLY A 702 -5.60 2.86 -7.91
CA GLY A 702 -6.35 3.17 -6.70
C GLY A 702 -5.45 3.43 -5.50
N GLY A 703 -5.99 4.05 -4.46
CA GLY A 703 -5.31 4.29 -3.19
C GLY A 703 -5.56 3.19 -2.16
N GLN A 704 -4.65 3.03 -1.20
CA GLN A 704 -4.74 1.96 -0.20
C GLN A 704 -5.91 2.17 0.78
N GLY A 705 -6.56 1.07 1.18
CA GLY A 705 -7.52 1.07 2.28
C GLY A 705 -6.82 1.24 3.63
N GLY A 706 -7.47 1.94 4.56
CA GLY A 706 -6.92 2.23 5.88
C GLY A 706 -7.05 1.03 6.82
N SER A 707 -6.10 0.83 7.72
CA SER A 707 -6.26 -0.17 8.79
C SER A 707 -7.34 0.25 9.77
N GLY A 708 -8.07 -0.72 10.32
CA GLY A 708 -8.95 -0.50 11.46
C GLY A 708 -8.16 -0.29 12.76
N GLY A 709 -8.73 0.45 13.69
CA GLY A 709 -8.10 0.69 14.99
C GLY A 709 -8.21 -0.50 15.93
N ASP A 710 -7.32 -0.57 16.91
CA ASP A 710 -7.31 -1.63 17.93
C ASP A 710 -8.21 -1.30 19.13
N ALA A 711 -8.74 -2.33 19.79
CA ALA A 711 -9.54 -2.21 21.00
C ALA A 711 -9.08 -3.16 22.12
N GLY A 712 -8.98 -2.66 23.36
CA GLY A 712 -8.68 -3.45 24.56
C GLY A 712 -9.85 -4.34 25.03
N THR A 713 -9.67 -5.14 26.08
CA THR A 713 -10.72 -6.03 26.64
C THR A 713 -11.64 -5.32 27.63
N PRO A 714 -12.99 -5.39 27.51
CA PRO A 714 -13.77 -6.02 26.43
C PRO A 714 -14.12 -5.02 25.30
N GLY A 715 -13.57 -5.22 24.09
CA GLY A 715 -13.73 -4.27 22.98
C GLY A 715 -13.58 -4.92 21.60
N ALA A 716 -14.16 -4.30 20.58
CA ALA A 716 -14.12 -4.76 19.20
C ALA A 716 -13.16 -3.90 18.36
N GLY A 717 -12.26 -4.55 17.63
CA GLY A 717 -11.38 -3.89 16.67
C GLY A 717 -12.18 -3.31 15.50
N GLY A 718 -11.67 -2.23 14.93
CA GLY A 718 -12.29 -1.59 13.77
C GLY A 718 -12.04 -2.40 12.50
N SER A 719 -12.99 -2.39 11.55
CA SER A 719 -12.75 -3.01 10.24
C SER A 719 -11.71 -2.23 9.43
N GLY A 720 -10.90 -2.90 8.63
CA GLY A 720 -10.10 -2.27 7.60
C GLY A 720 -10.99 -1.68 6.49
N GLY A 721 -10.57 -0.58 5.90
CA GLY A 721 -11.27 0.03 4.77
C GLY A 721 -10.90 -0.61 3.44
N SER A 722 -11.76 -0.49 2.44
CA SER A 722 -11.51 -1.09 1.12
C SER A 722 -10.39 -0.35 0.38
N GLY A 723 -9.61 -1.05 -0.44
CA GLY A 723 -8.73 -0.42 -1.42
C GLY A 723 -9.53 0.29 -2.51
N GLY A 724 -8.98 1.36 -3.06
CA GLY A 724 -9.54 2.09 -4.20
C GLY A 724 -9.40 1.28 -5.49
N SER A 725 -10.37 1.43 -6.38
CA SER A 725 -10.31 0.80 -7.70
C SER A 725 -9.33 1.57 -8.60
N GLY A 726 -8.65 0.89 -9.50
CA GLY A 726 -7.87 1.56 -10.53
C GLY A 726 -8.76 2.23 -11.57
N GLY A 727 -8.28 3.33 -12.16
CA GLY A 727 -9.00 4.04 -13.20
C GLY A 727 -9.05 3.27 -14.52
N ALA A 728 -10.00 3.63 -15.39
CA ALA A 728 -10.08 3.09 -16.75
C ALA A 728 -9.29 3.97 -17.74
N ALA A 729 -8.60 3.34 -18.70
CA ALA A 729 -7.97 4.06 -19.81
C ALA A 729 -8.98 4.44 -20.90
N GLY A 730 -8.63 5.42 -21.74
CA GLY A 730 -9.45 5.89 -22.86
C GLY A 730 -9.37 4.97 -24.08
N LEU A 731 -8.88 5.45 -25.22
CA LEU A 731 -8.76 4.67 -26.46
C LEU A 731 -7.53 3.74 -26.43
N ILE A 732 -6.37 4.29 -26.08
CA ILE A 732 -5.09 3.56 -26.00
C ILE A 732 -4.43 3.84 -24.65
N GLY A 733 -4.13 2.78 -23.88
CA GLY A 733 -3.49 2.91 -22.56
C GLY A 733 -3.85 1.78 -21.62
N ALA A 734 -3.02 1.54 -20.61
CA ALA A 734 -3.26 0.52 -19.60
C ALA A 734 -4.25 1.00 -18.52
N GLY A 735 -5.05 0.09 -18.00
CA GLY A 735 -5.87 0.34 -16.82
C GLY A 735 -5.01 0.60 -15.57
N GLY A 736 -5.58 1.21 -14.54
CA GLY A 736 -4.90 1.41 -13.26
C GLY A 736 -4.99 0.18 -12.37
N ALA A 737 -3.98 -0.12 -11.57
CA ALA A 737 -4.08 -1.23 -10.60
C ALA A 737 -5.08 -0.91 -9.48
N GLY A 738 -5.83 -1.91 -9.04
CA GLY A 738 -6.58 -1.84 -7.79
C GLY A 738 -5.64 -1.89 -6.59
N ALA A 739 -5.98 -1.17 -5.52
CA ALA A 739 -5.18 -1.14 -4.31
C ALA A 739 -5.64 -2.14 -3.25
N SER A 740 -4.76 -2.49 -2.32
CA SER A 740 -5.10 -3.43 -1.24
C SER A 740 -6.09 -2.83 -0.24
N GLY A 741 -6.95 -3.70 0.30
CA GLY A 741 -7.77 -3.39 1.47
C GLY A 741 -6.93 -3.31 2.74
N GLY A 742 -7.35 -2.48 3.68
CA GLY A 742 -6.67 -2.31 4.96
C GLY A 742 -6.89 -3.51 5.88
N ALA A 743 -5.95 -3.74 6.80
CA ALA A 743 -6.11 -4.77 7.83
C ALA A 743 -7.21 -4.38 8.83
N GLY A 744 -7.93 -5.37 9.35
CA GLY A 744 -8.80 -5.20 10.50
C GLY A 744 -8.00 -5.00 11.79
N GLY A 745 -8.48 -4.16 12.69
CA GLY A 745 -7.85 -3.93 13.98
C GLY A 745 -8.08 -5.07 14.95
N SER A 746 -7.14 -5.25 15.87
CA SER A 746 -7.21 -6.27 16.91
C SER A 746 -8.27 -5.89 17.96
N GLY A 747 -9.04 -6.86 18.43
CA GLY A 747 -10.08 -6.62 19.43
C GLY A 747 -9.97 -7.51 20.65
N GLY A 748 -10.20 -6.94 21.83
CA GLY A 748 -10.29 -7.71 23.07
C GLY A 748 -11.38 -8.79 23.06
N THR A 749 -12.49 -8.60 22.33
CA THR A 749 -13.54 -9.61 22.14
C THR A 749 -13.76 -10.00 20.69
N VAL A 750 -13.78 -9.03 19.77
CA VAL A 750 -14.06 -9.28 18.34
C VAL A 750 -13.04 -8.53 17.50
N GLY A 751 -12.36 -9.20 16.60
CA GLY A 751 -11.39 -8.60 15.68
C GLY A 751 -12.13 -7.90 14.54
N GLY A 752 -11.56 -6.82 14.03
CA GLY A 752 -12.12 -6.13 12.88
C GLY A 752 -11.95 -6.96 11.62
N ASN A 753 -12.91 -6.92 10.70
CA ASN A 753 -12.74 -7.57 9.39
C ASN A 753 -11.69 -6.83 8.55
N GLY A 754 -10.94 -7.55 7.72
CA GLY A 754 -10.10 -6.97 6.69
C GLY A 754 -10.92 -6.26 5.61
N GLY A 755 -10.36 -5.19 5.05
CA GLY A 755 -10.96 -4.44 3.97
C GLY A 755 -10.90 -5.17 2.64
N GLN A 756 -11.84 -4.89 1.75
CA GLN A 756 -11.85 -5.47 0.39
C GLN A 756 -10.72 -4.88 -0.45
N GLY A 757 -10.10 -5.68 -1.32
CA GLY A 757 -9.22 -5.17 -2.36
C GLY A 757 -9.96 -4.39 -3.44
N GLY A 758 -9.36 -3.33 -3.95
CA GLY A 758 -9.91 -2.52 -5.04
C GLY A 758 -9.86 -3.24 -6.38
N HIS A 759 -10.79 -2.94 -7.27
CA HIS A 759 -10.82 -3.56 -8.59
C HIS A 759 -9.72 -2.99 -9.50
N GLY A 760 -9.20 -3.84 -10.37
CA GLY A 760 -8.33 -3.42 -11.45
C GLY A 760 -9.07 -2.62 -12.51
N GLY A 761 -8.41 -1.60 -13.04
CA GLY A 761 -8.95 -0.71 -14.06
C GLY A 761 -8.97 -1.34 -15.45
N HIS A 762 -9.92 -0.89 -16.26
CA HIS A 762 -10.06 -1.35 -17.64
C HIS A 762 -8.95 -0.82 -18.55
N GLY A 763 -8.44 -1.69 -19.41
CA GLY A 763 -7.54 -1.31 -20.51
C GLY A 763 -8.28 -0.50 -21.59
N GLY A 764 -7.51 0.26 -22.38
CA GLY A 764 -8.05 1.18 -23.38
C GLY A 764 -8.95 0.48 -24.41
N TRP A 765 -9.95 1.20 -24.92
CA TRP A 765 -10.98 0.65 -25.80
C TRP A 765 -10.40 -0.08 -27.00
N LEU A 766 -9.43 0.51 -27.70
CA LEU A 766 -8.77 -0.10 -28.86
C LEU A 766 -7.66 -1.04 -28.42
N SER A 767 -6.74 -0.59 -27.56
CA SER A 767 -5.57 -1.37 -27.15
C SER A 767 -5.03 -0.90 -25.81
N GLY A 768 -4.68 -1.85 -24.96
CA GLY A 768 -3.99 -1.61 -23.69
C GLY A 768 -4.35 -2.67 -22.66
N ASP A 769 -3.38 -3.04 -21.84
CA ASP A 769 -3.57 -4.11 -20.87
C ASP A 769 -4.49 -3.63 -19.75
N ALA A 770 -5.39 -4.50 -19.33
CA ALA A 770 -6.12 -4.26 -18.11
C ALA A 770 -5.20 -4.50 -16.90
N ALA A 771 -5.56 -3.92 -15.76
CA ALA A 771 -4.70 -3.98 -14.58
C ALA A 771 -5.25 -4.90 -13.49
N THR A 772 -4.37 -5.42 -12.64
CA THR A 772 -4.71 -6.39 -11.59
C THR A 772 -5.60 -5.77 -10.52
N GLY A 773 -6.42 -6.60 -9.88
CA GLY A 773 -7.09 -6.22 -8.64
C GLY A 773 -6.10 -6.06 -7.48
N GLY A 774 -6.56 -5.45 -6.40
CA GLY A 774 -5.80 -5.30 -5.16
C GLY A 774 -6.07 -6.41 -4.16
N GLN A 775 -5.12 -6.70 -3.27
CA GLN A 775 -5.28 -7.78 -2.27
C GLN A 775 -6.34 -7.46 -1.23
N GLY A 776 -7.05 -8.47 -0.73
CA GLY A 776 -7.89 -8.34 0.44
C GLY A 776 -7.07 -8.11 1.71
N GLY A 777 -7.60 -7.31 2.64
CA GLY A 777 -6.97 -7.04 3.93
C GLY A 777 -7.07 -8.23 4.89
N VAL A 778 -6.10 -8.37 5.77
CA VAL A 778 -6.11 -9.41 6.82
C VAL A 778 -7.12 -9.03 7.92
N GLY A 779 -7.87 -10.01 8.44
CA GLY A 779 -8.74 -9.83 9.59
C GLY A 779 -7.96 -9.64 10.89
N GLY A 780 -8.47 -8.82 11.81
CA GLY A 780 -7.82 -8.54 13.09
C GLY A 780 -7.94 -9.69 14.09
N ASP A 781 -6.96 -9.82 14.97
CA ASP A 781 -6.95 -10.85 15.99
C ASP A 781 -7.92 -10.54 17.14
N ALA A 782 -8.43 -11.58 17.80
CA ALA A 782 -9.24 -11.37 19.00
C ALA A 782 -9.32 -12.54 19.98
N ASN A 783 -9.78 -12.22 21.19
CA ASN A 783 -9.97 -13.24 22.21
C ASN A 783 -11.20 -14.11 21.96
N LEU A 784 -12.35 -13.57 21.55
CA LEU A 784 -13.52 -14.38 21.22
C LEU A 784 -13.60 -14.66 19.73
N HIS A 785 -13.90 -13.68 18.86
CA HIS A 785 -14.06 -13.92 17.42
C HIS A 785 -13.06 -13.07 16.62
N GLY A 786 -12.07 -13.69 16.00
CA GLY A 786 -11.18 -13.01 15.04
C GLY A 786 -11.97 -12.41 13.87
N GLY A 787 -11.42 -11.39 13.24
CA GLY A 787 -12.00 -10.77 12.06
C GLY A 787 -11.88 -11.68 10.84
N SER A 788 -12.85 -11.59 9.93
CA SER A 788 -12.72 -12.24 8.61
C SER A 788 -11.73 -11.48 7.72
N GLY A 789 -11.03 -12.19 6.84
CA GLY A 789 -10.23 -11.56 5.80
C GLY A 789 -11.09 -10.89 4.73
N GLY A 790 -10.61 -9.80 4.16
CA GLY A 790 -11.25 -9.12 3.04
C GLY A 790 -11.11 -9.93 1.74
N ALA A 791 -12.08 -9.88 0.85
CA ALA A 791 -11.96 -10.41 -0.50
C ALA A 791 -10.92 -9.64 -1.33
N GLY A 792 -10.29 -10.34 -2.26
CA GLY A 792 -9.43 -9.76 -3.28
C GLY A 792 -10.25 -9.00 -4.33
N GLY A 793 -9.66 -7.95 -4.86
CA GLY A 793 -10.23 -7.18 -5.95
C GLY A 793 -10.24 -7.98 -7.25
N ALA A 794 -11.30 -7.82 -8.04
CA ALA A 794 -11.34 -8.37 -9.39
C ALA A 794 -10.31 -7.71 -10.29
N GLY A 795 -9.73 -8.45 -11.24
CA GLY A 795 -8.89 -7.91 -12.29
C GLY A 795 -9.69 -7.09 -13.29
N GLY A 796 -9.05 -6.08 -13.88
CA GLY A 796 -9.66 -5.26 -14.91
C GLY A 796 -9.92 -6.05 -16.19
N ALA A 797 -10.97 -5.67 -16.92
CA ALA A 797 -11.24 -6.18 -18.25
C ALA A 797 -10.49 -5.40 -19.33
N ALA A 798 -9.99 -6.10 -20.35
CA ALA A 798 -9.58 -5.49 -21.61
C ALA A 798 -10.80 -5.22 -22.50
N SER A 799 -10.67 -4.29 -23.43
CA SER A 799 -11.80 -3.81 -24.24
C SER A 799 -11.89 -4.48 -25.61
N LEU A 800 -11.23 -3.99 -26.67
CA LEU A 800 -11.30 -4.60 -28.01
C LEU A 800 -10.20 -5.62 -28.24
N PHE A 801 -8.96 -5.26 -27.90
CA PHE A 801 -7.77 -6.11 -27.92
C PHE A 801 -7.05 -6.04 -26.57
N GLY A 802 -6.45 -7.15 -26.13
CA GLY A 802 -5.63 -7.23 -24.92
C GLY A 802 -6.15 -8.25 -23.92
N ASP A 803 -5.29 -8.65 -22.99
CA ASP A 803 -5.63 -9.67 -22.00
C ASP A 803 -6.34 -9.06 -20.78
N GLY A 804 -7.28 -9.81 -20.23
CA GLY A 804 -7.90 -9.52 -18.95
C GLY A 804 -6.90 -9.75 -17.82
N ALA A 805 -6.95 -8.90 -16.80
CA ALA A 805 -5.98 -8.97 -15.73
C ALA A 805 -6.33 -10.01 -14.66
N PRO A 806 -5.34 -10.56 -13.94
CA PRO A 806 -5.58 -11.39 -12.78
C PRO A 806 -6.41 -10.71 -11.69
N GLY A 807 -7.31 -11.47 -11.08
CA GLY A 807 -7.90 -11.15 -9.78
C GLY A 807 -6.89 -11.34 -8.66
N ALA A 808 -7.04 -10.57 -7.59
CA ALA A 808 -6.13 -10.63 -6.44
C ALA A 808 -6.60 -11.63 -5.38
N ALA A 809 -5.70 -12.02 -4.49
CA ALA A 809 -6.02 -12.93 -3.40
C ALA A 809 -6.91 -12.27 -2.33
N GLY A 810 -7.74 -13.08 -1.69
CA GLY A 810 -8.40 -12.71 -0.45
C GLY A 810 -7.39 -12.67 0.70
N GLY A 811 -7.64 -11.80 1.67
CA GLY A 811 -6.87 -11.70 2.89
C GLY A 811 -7.18 -12.82 3.87
N ASP A 812 -6.26 -13.06 4.79
CA ASP A 812 -6.40 -14.12 5.78
C ASP A 812 -7.36 -13.70 6.91
N GLY A 813 -8.02 -14.68 7.54
CA GLY A 813 -8.79 -14.47 8.76
C GLY A 813 -7.89 -14.26 9.98
N GLY A 814 -8.32 -13.40 10.90
CA GLY A 814 -7.60 -13.11 12.14
C GLY A 814 -7.65 -14.26 13.15
N HIS A 815 -6.65 -14.36 14.01
CA HIS A 815 -6.55 -15.43 14.99
C HIS A 815 -7.58 -15.26 16.14
N THR A 816 -8.19 -16.36 16.56
CA THR A 816 -9.13 -16.44 17.69
C THR A 816 -8.52 -17.19 18.89
N THR A 817 -8.52 -16.64 20.11
CA THR A 817 -8.01 -17.40 21.28
C THR A 817 -9.06 -18.25 22.02
N ARG A 818 -10.36 -17.93 21.90
CA ARG A 818 -11.42 -18.56 22.70
C ARG A 818 -12.58 -19.12 21.88
N SER A 819 -13.35 -18.34 21.11
CA SER A 819 -14.59 -18.86 20.48
C SER A 819 -15.05 -18.15 19.20
N GLY A 820 -14.89 -18.78 18.02
CA GLY A 820 -15.57 -18.35 16.79
C GLY A 820 -14.70 -18.47 15.53
N PRO A 821 -15.23 -19.01 14.41
CA PRO A 821 -14.46 -19.17 13.18
C PRO A 821 -14.32 -17.82 12.45
N SER A 822 -13.10 -17.42 12.13
CA SER A 822 -12.75 -16.27 11.31
C SER A 822 -12.42 -16.73 9.89
N THR A 823 -13.23 -16.37 8.91
CA THR A 823 -13.05 -16.90 7.56
C THR A 823 -11.97 -16.15 6.79
N GLY A 824 -11.22 -16.86 5.95
CA GLY A 824 -10.41 -16.23 4.92
C GLY A 824 -11.29 -15.52 3.88
N GLY A 825 -10.78 -14.45 3.29
CA GLY A 825 -11.46 -13.69 2.26
C GLY A 825 -11.50 -14.44 0.93
N THR A 826 -12.51 -14.18 0.09
CA THR A 826 -12.56 -14.80 -1.24
C THR A 826 -11.56 -14.17 -2.19
N GLY A 827 -10.97 -14.95 -3.10
CA GLY A 827 -10.18 -14.42 -4.20
C GLY A 827 -11.03 -13.61 -5.19
N GLY A 828 -10.44 -12.58 -5.77
CA GLY A 828 -11.07 -11.75 -6.79
C GLY A 828 -11.20 -12.47 -8.12
N ALA A 829 -12.24 -12.15 -8.89
CA ALA A 829 -12.40 -12.70 -10.23
C ALA A 829 -11.33 -12.16 -11.19
N GLY A 830 -10.88 -12.99 -12.13
CA GLY A 830 -10.08 -12.54 -13.26
C GLY A 830 -10.90 -11.68 -14.21
N GLY A 831 -10.26 -10.67 -14.80
CA GLY A 831 -10.88 -9.78 -15.77
C GLY A 831 -11.10 -10.46 -17.12
N SER A 832 -12.09 -10.02 -17.89
CA SER A 832 -12.32 -10.54 -19.24
C SER A 832 -11.26 -10.04 -20.23
N GLY A 833 -10.87 -10.90 -21.18
CA GLY A 833 -10.07 -10.52 -22.33
C GLY A 833 -10.82 -9.60 -23.30
N GLY A 834 -10.08 -8.98 -24.21
CA GLY A 834 -10.64 -8.07 -25.22
C GLY A 834 -11.67 -8.77 -26.11
N TRP A 835 -12.75 -8.08 -26.45
CA TRP A 835 -13.89 -8.59 -27.20
C TRP A 835 -13.49 -9.28 -28.51
N LEU A 836 -12.55 -8.76 -29.29
CA LEU A 836 -12.06 -9.46 -30.48
C LEU A 836 -10.98 -10.48 -30.12
N VAL A 837 -9.89 -10.00 -29.51
CA VAL A 837 -8.75 -10.85 -29.17
C VAL A 837 -8.23 -10.55 -27.77
N GLY A 838 -8.10 -11.59 -26.96
CA GLY A 838 -7.54 -11.47 -25.62
C GLY A 838 -7.88 -12.65 -24.72
N ASN A 839 -6.94 -13.06 -23.89
CA ASN A 839 -7.16 -14.10 -22.89
C ASN A 839 -7.88 -13.51 -21.67
N GLY A 840 -8.71 -14.31 -21.00
CA GLY A 840 -9.24 -13.97 -19.69
C GLY A 840 -8.16 -14.05 -18.62
N GLY A 841 -8.23 -13.17 -17.62
CA GLY A 841 -7.33 -13.15 -16.49
C GLY A 841 -7.62 -14.30 -15.52
N THR A 842 -6.61 -14.72 -14.75
CA THR A 842 -6.79 -15.76 -13.74
C THR A 842 -7.57 -15.25 -12.53
N GLY A 843 -8.36 -16.10 -11.90
CA GLY A 843 -8.96 -15.83 -10.59
C GLY A 843 -7.90 -15.77 -9.49
N GLY A 844 -8.14 -14.96 -8.48
CA GLY A 844 -7.27 -14.83 -7.31
C GLY A 844 -7.46 -15.95 -6.30
N GLN A 845 -6.46 -16.17 -5.46
CA GLN A 845 -6.51 -17.21 -4.42
C GLN A 845 -7.46 -16.81 -3.28
N GLY A 846 -8.13 -17.79 -2.68
CA GLY A 846 -8.82 -17.59 -1.41
C GLY A 846 -7.83 -17.41 -0.25
N GLY A 847 -8.19 -16.57 0.71
CA GLY A 847 -7.39 -16.33 1.93
C GLY A 847 -7.48 -17.48 2.92
N VAL A 848 -6.49 -17.58 3.80
CA VAL A 848 -6.43 -18.62 4.84
C VAL A 848 -7.46 -18.34 5.93
N GLY A 849 -8.14 -19.38 6.41
CA GLY A 849 -9.01 -19.29 7.57
C GLY A 849 -8.22 -19.03 8.86
N GLY A 850 -8.74 -18.20 9.76
CA GLY A 850 -8.02 -17.84 10.98
C GLY A 850 -7.85 -19.02 11.93
N ALA A 851 -6.66 -19.11 12.51
CA ALA A 851 -6.33 -20.15 13.48
C ALA A 851 -7.05 -19.94 14.81
N SER A 852 -7.25 -21.04 15.56
CA SER A 852 -7.89 -20.98 16.88
C SER A 852 -7.22 -21.87 17.92
N THR A 853 -7.06 -21.36 19.15
CA THR A 853 -6.43 -22.11 20.24
C THR A 853 -7.38 -22.96 21.08
N LEU A 854 -8.71 -22.80 21.00
CA LEU A 854 -9.64 -23.48 21.93
C LEU A 854 -10.88 -24.15 21.31
N PHE A 855 -11.65 -23.45 20.47
CA PHE A 855 -12.83 -23.99 19.76
C PHE A 855 -12.71 -23.75 18.24
N GLY A 856 -13.54 -24.40 17.42
CA GLY A 856 -13.34 -24.56 15.96
C GLY A 856 -12.70 -23.40 15.18
N ALA A 857 -11.74 -23.72 14.31
CA ALA A 857 -10.98 -22.75 13.51
C ALA A 857 -11.74 -22.28 12.26
N GLY A 858 -11.26 -21.18 11.68
CA GLY A 858 -11.88 -20.49 10.55
C GLY A 858 -11.82 -21.25 9.22
N THR A 859 -12.83 -21.11 8.37
CA THR A 859 -12.80 -21.69 7.03
C THR A 859 -11.93 -20.86 6.08
N GLY A 860 -11.22 -21.51 5.16
CA GLY A 860 -10.54 -20.83 4.07
C GLY A 860 -11.52 -20.14 3.13
N GLY A 861 -11.07 -19.07 2.49
CA GLY A 861 -11.85 -18.33 1.50
C GLY A 861 -11.94 -19.07 0.17
N ALA A 862 -13.01 -18.85 -0.59
CA ALA A 862 -13.12 -19.43 -1.93
C ALA A 862 -12.14 -18.75 -2.92
N GLY A 863 -11.63 -19.50 -3.89
CA GLY A 863 -10.88 -18.94 -5.01
C GLY A 863 -11.79 -18.16 -5.97
N GLY A 864 -11.22 -17.16 -6.64
CA GLY A 864 -11.93 -16.33 -7.61
C GLY A 864 -12.16 -17.04 -8.93
N SER A 865 -13.21 -16.69 -9.66
CA SER A 865 -13.43 -17.23 -11.01
C SER A 865 -12.42 -16.66 -12.01
N GLY A 866 -11.99 -17.46 -12.97
CA GLY A 866 -11.23 -16.97 -14.13
C GLY A 866 -12.09 -16.13 -15.07
N GLY A 867 -11.45 -15.20 -15.77
CA GLY A 867 -12.09 -14.29 -16.72
C GLY A 867 -12.44 -14.98 -18.04
N ILE A 868 -13.46 -14.48 -18.72
CA ILE A 868 -13.81 -14.96 -20.06
C ILE A 868 -12.77 -14.50 -21.10
N GLY A 869 -12.45 -15.37 -22.07
CA GLY A 869 -11.65 -15.01 -23.23
C GLY A 869 -12.43 -14.18 -24.26
N GLY A 870 -11.72 -13.60 -25.21
CA GLY A 870 -12.29 -12.80 -26.29
C GLY A 870 -13.28 -13.58 -27.17
N TRP A 871 -14.22 -12.85 -27.79
CA TRP A 871 -15.25 -13.44 -28.64
C TRP A 871 -14.64 -14.19 -29.84
N LEU A 872 -13.71 -13.57 -30.59
CA LEU A 872 -13.12 -14.20 -31.77
C LEU A 872 -11.97 -15.14 -31.40
N SER A 873 -11.01 -14.67 -30.59
CA SER A 873 -9.84 -15.47 -30.18
C SER A 873 -9.37 -15.13 -28.77
N GLY A 874 -9.28 -16.12 -27.89
CA GLY A 874 -8.75 -15.94 -26.55
C GLY A 874 -9.11 -17.10 -25.63
N ALA A 875 -8.15 -17.54 -24.83
CA ALA A 875 -8.40 -18.55 -23.81
C ALA A 875 -9.17 -17.95 -22.62
N GLY A 876 -9.98 -18.75 -21.96
CA GLY A 876 -10.49 -18.39 -20.64
C GLY A 876 -9.40 -18.44 -19.58
N GLY A 877 -9.49 -17.58 -18.57
CA GLY A 877 -8.53 -17.58 -17.47
C GLY A 877 -8.78 -18.74 -16.50
N ALA A 878 -7.73 -19.23 -15.85
CA ALA A 878 -7.88 -20.25 -14.81
C ALA A 878 -8.61 -19.69 -13.57
N GLY A 879 -9.37 -20.53 -12.87
CA GLY A 879 -9.92 -20.23 -11.55
C GLY A 879 -8.84 -20.22 -10.48
N GLY A 880 -9.04 -19.41 -9.44
CA GLY A 880 -8.15 -19.37 -8.29
C GLY A 880 -8.35 -20.57 -7.38
N VAL A 881 -7.30 -21.00 -6.70
CA VAL A 881 -7.36 -22.01 -5.64
C VAL A 881 -8.11 -21.48 -4.43
N GLY A 882 -8.81 -22.37 -3.74
CA GLY A 882 -9.39 -22.10 -2.43
C GLY A 882 -8.31 -21.94 -1.36
N GLY A 883 -8.60 -21.09 -0.38
CA GLY A 883 -7.72 -20.87 0.77
C GLY A 883 -7.75 -22.03 1.74
N THR A 884 -6.66 -22.22 2.47
CA THR A 884 -6.58 -23.31 3.46
C THR A 884 -7.43 -23.00 4.69
N GLY A 885 -8.03 -24.02 5.29
CA GLY A 885 -8.71 -23.89 6.58
C GLY A 885 -7.74 -23.58 7.72
N GLY A 886 -8.22 -22.87 8.75
CA GLY A 886 -7.43 -22.51 9.93
C GLY A 886 -7.09 -23.73 10.79
N ALA A 887 -5.90 -23.73 11.37
CA ALA A 887 -5.45 -24.79 12.27
C ALA A 887 -6.02 -24.61 13.69
N THR A 888 -6.15 -25.72 14.43
CA THR A 888 -6.45 -25.68 15.87
C THR A 888 -5.55 -26.63 16.67
N ALA A 889 -5.22 -26.22 17.90
CA ALA A 889 -4.37 -26.96 18.83
C ALA A 889 -5.15 -27.56 20.03
N SER A 890 -6.49 -27.60 19.96
CA SER A 890 -7.36 -28.05 21.05
C SER A 890 -8.03 -29.38 20.74
N ALA A 891 -8.01 -30.33 21.69
CA ALA A 891 -8.70 -31.61 21.57
C ALA A 891 -10.24 -31.48 21.49
N ASN A 892 -10.78 -30.32 21.89
CA ASN A 892 -12.22 -30.02 21.89
C ASN A 892 -12.66 -29.12 20.71
N GLY A 893 -11.76 -28.78 19.79
CA GLY A 893 -12.03 -27.95 18.62
C GLY A 893 -11.88 -28.72 17.31
N ASN A 894 -12.50 -28.25 16.24
CA ASN A 894 -12.29 -28.80 14.89
C ASN A 894 -11.38 -27.88 14.08
N GLY A 895 -10.57 -28.46 13.18
CA GLY A 895 -9.88 -27.70 12.16
C GLY A 895 -10.87 -26.99 11.23
N GLY A 896 -10.47 -25.87 10.63
CA GLY A 896 -11.30 -25.14 9.69
C GLY A 896 -11.41 -25.86 8.35
N ASN A 897 -12.53 -25.72 7.64
CA ASN A 897 -12.65 -26.28 6.29
C ASN A 897 -11.82 -25.47 5.29
N GLY A 898 -11.27 -26.14 4.28
CA GLY A 898 -10.70 -25.47 3.12
C GLY A 898 -11.78 -24.74 2.30
N GLY A 899 -11.38 -23.67 1.63
CA GLY A 899 -12.25 -22.94 0.73
C GLY A 899 -12.40 -23.63 -0.63
N ASN A 900 -13.52 -23.41 -1.32
CA ASN A 900 -13.72 -23.99 -2.65
C ASN A 900 -12.80 -23.32 -3.69
N GLY A 901 -12.36 -24.07 -4.69
CA GLY A 901 -11.70 -23.52 -5.87
C GLY A 901 -12.66 -22.74 -6.76
N GLY A 902 -12.13 -21.74 -7.45
CA GLY A 902 -12.87 -20.89 -8.38
C GLY A 902 -13.07 -21.57 -9.73
N ASN A 903 -14.15 -21.23 -10.43
CA ASN A 903 -14.40 -21.79 -11.76
C ASN A 903 -13.47 -21.16 -12.81
N GLY A 904 -13.04 -21.93 -13.79
CA GLY A 904 -12.32 -21.45 -14.95
C GLY A 904 -13.23 -20.64 -15.89
N GLY A 905 -12.62 -19.68 -16.58
CA GLY A 905 -13.31 -18.82 -17.54
C GLY A 905 -13.57 -19.52 -18.87
N ALA A 906 -14.63 -19.13 -19.56
CA ALA A 906 -14.95 -19.70 -20.88
C ALA A 906 -14.20 -18.97 -22.01
N ALA A 907 -13.77 -19.73 -23.02
CA ALA A 907 -13.49 -19.22 -24.36
C ALA A 907 -14.78 -19.23 -25.21
N GLN A 908 -14.83 -18.40 -26.26
CA GLN A 908 -16.06 -18.21 -27.04
C GLN A 908 -16.01 -18.88 -28.43
N VAL A 909 -15.16 -18.40 -29.36
CA VAL A 909 -15.08 -18.97 -30.72
C VAL A 909 -13.80 -19.77 -30.94
N VAL A 910 -12.64 -19.16 -30.68
CA VAL A 910 -11.31 -19.82 -30.74
C VAL A 910 -10.57 -19.62 -29.42
N GLY A 911 -10.06 -20.69 -28.81
CA GLY A 911 -9.31 -20.65 -27.56
C GLY A 911 -9.79 -21.72 -26.56
N ASP A 912 -8.90 -22.11 -25.66
CA ASP A 912 -9.21 -23.11 -24.64
C ASP A 912 -9.97 -22.48 -23.47
N GLY A 913 -10.88 -23.23 -22.85
CA GLY A 913 -11.47 -22.85 -21.57
C GLY A 913 -10.41 -22.89 -20.47
N GLY A 914 -10.48 -21.97 -19.51
CA GLY A 914 -9.56 -21.97 -18.39
C GLY A 914 -9.85 -23.11 -17.42
N ASP A 915 -8.83 -23.61 -16.74
CA ASP A 915 -8.99 -24.66 -15.73
C ASP A 915 -9.70 -24.13 -14.48
N GLY A 916 -10.43 -25.00 -13.78
CA GLY A 916 -10.93 -24.72 -12.45
C GLY A 916 -9.79 -24.68 -11.44
N GLY A 917 -9.93 -23.87 -10.39
CA GLY A 917 -8.97 -23.85 -9.29
C GLY A 917 -9.16 -25.02 -8.35
N ALA A 918 -8.08 -25.47 -7.73
CA ALA A 918 -8.12 -26.52 -6.71
C ALA A 918 -8.88 -26.05 -5.45
N GLY A 919 -9.53 -26.99 -4.76
CA GLY A 919 -10.02 -26.74 -3.40
C GLY A 919 -8.86 -26.49 -2.42
N GLY A 920 -9.09 -25.64 -1.44
CA GLY A 920 -8.15 -25.40 -0.36
C GLY A 920 -8.08 -26.59 0.60
N SER A 921 -6.92 -26.83 1.21
CA SER A 921 -6.75 -27.91 2.17
C SER A 921 -7.46 -27.62 3.50
N ALA A 922 -7.92 -28.67 4.15
CA ALA A 922 -8.42 -28.65 5.51
C ALA A 922 -7.38 -28.11 6.51
N GLY A 923 -7.87 -27.45 7.55
CA GLY A 923 -7.08 -27.08 8.71
C GLY A 923 -6.83 -28.30 9.60
N ASN A 924 -5.59 -28.46 10.05
CA ASN A 924 -5.18 -29.58 10.91
C ASN A 924 -5.59 -29.34 12.37
N ASN A 925 -6.04 -30.41 13.03
CA ASN A 925 -6.06 -30.49 14.49
C ASN A 925 -4.90 -31.34 15.00
N THR A 926 -3.95 -30.73 15.72
CA THR A 926 -2.75 -31.42 16.21
C THR A 926 -2.91 -32.06 17.59
N ALA A 927 -4.07 -31.93 18.24
CA ALA A 927 -4.36 -32.35 19.61
C ALA A 927 -5.46 -33.42 19.74
N GLY A 928 -5.91 -34.01 18.63
CA GLY A 928 -6.77 -35.20 18.62
C GLY A 928 -8.27 -34.97 18.39
N GLY A 929 -8.72 -33.75 18.07
CA GLY A 929 -10.06 -33.49 17.53
C GLY A 929 -10.12 -33.63 16.00
N ASP A 930 -11.29 -33.43 15.40
CA ASP A 930 -11.48 -33.60 13.95
C ASP A 930 -10.74 -32.50 13.17
N SER A 931 -10.08 -32.87 12.07
CA SER A 931 -9.57 -31.91 11.09
C SER A 931 -10.75 -31.35 10.28
N GLY A 932 -10.54 -30.23 9.60
CA GLY A 932 -11.54 -29.71 8.66
C GLY A 932 -11.76 -30.64 7.46
N VAL A 933 -12.68 -30.27 6.58
CA VAL A 933 -12.79 -30.90 5.25
C VAL A 933 -12.10 -30.05 4.19
N ASP A 934 -11.49 -30.69 3.20
CA ASP A 934 -10.93 -30.01 2.02
C ASP A 934 -12.06 -29.32 1.24
N GLY A 935 -11.73 -28.20 0.59
CA GLY A 935 -12.64 -27.50 -0.29
C GLY A 935 -12.93 -28.27 -1.57
N VAL A 936 -14.06 -27.95 -2.21
CA VAL A 936 -14.41 -28.55 -3.51
C VAL A 936 -13.68 -27.81 -4.63
N SER A 937 -13.14 -28.54 -5.60
CA SER A 937 -12.53 -27.96 -6.80
C SER A 937 -13.51 -27.18 -7.66
N GLY A 938 -13.01 -26.15 -8.33
CA GLY A 938 -13.76 -25.38 -9.31
C GLY A 938 -13.97 -26.16 -10.61
N ALA A 939 -15.06 -25.83 -11.31
CA ALA A 939 -15.31 -26.37 -12.64
C ALA A 939 -14.43 -25.67 -13.70
N GLY A 940 -13.96 -26.42 -14.69
CA GLY A 940 -13.30 -25.84 -15.86
C GLY A 940 -14.27 -25.07 -16.76
N GLY A 941 -13.72 -24.09 -17.49
CA GLY A 941 -14.48 -23.28 -18.44
C GLY A 941 -14.75 -23.99 -19.76
N ALA A 942 -15.76 -23.53 -20.49
CA ALA A 942 -16.05 -24.06 -21.82
C ALA A 942 -14.98 -23.63 -22.84
N GLY A 943 -14.61 -24.53 -23.75
CA GLY A 943 -13.74 -24.24 -24.90
C GLY A 943 -14.48 -23.55 -26.04
N GLY A 944 -13.73 -22.95 -26.97
CA GLY A 944 -14.29 -22.22 -28.10
C GLY A 944 -15.12 -23.10 -29.05
N LEU A 945 -16.22 -22.54 -29.56
CA LEU A 945 -17.19 -23.22 -30.43
C LEU A 945 -16.57 -23.83 -31.70
N LEU A 946 -15.57 -23.16 -32.29
CA LEU A 946 -14.91 -23.61 -33.52
C LEU A 946 -13.62 -24.36 -33.25
N ASN A 947 -12.82 -23.91 -32.28
CA ASN A 947 -11.55 -24.55 -31.93
C ASN A 947 -11.12 -24.20 -30.50
N GLY A 948 -11.01 -25.20 -29.63
CA GLY A 948 -10.54 -25.05 -28.26
C GLY A 948 -11.05 -26.16 -27.33
N ALA A 949 -10.20 -26.63 -26.43
CA ALA A 949 -10.56 -27.61 -25.41
C ALA A 949 -11.31 -26.94 -24.25
N PRO A 950 -12.29 -27.62 -23.60
CA PRO A 950 -12.78 -27.19 -22.30
C PRO A 950 -11.67 -27.33 -21.26
N GLY A 951 -11.63 -26.42 -20.29
CA GLY A 951 -10.70 -26.49 -19.16
C GLY A 951 -11.03 -27.67 -18.24
N THR A 952 -10.03 -28.14 -17.50
CA THR A 952 -10.22 -29.22 -16.52
C THR A 952 -10.78 -28.71 -15.21
N GLY A 953 -11.44 -29.57 -14.43
CA GLY A 953 -11.69 -29.27 -13.02
C GLY A 953 -10.38 -29.21 -12.23
N GLY A 954 -10.38 -28.44 -11.13
CA GLY A 954 -9.20 -28.20 -10.30
C GLY A 954 -8.81 -29.30 -9.32
#